data_AF-A0A2V1BIK7-F1
#
_entry.id   AF-A0A2V1BIK7-F1
#
_cell.length_a   1.000
_cell.length_b   1.000
_cell.length_c   1.000
_cell.angle_alpha   90.00
_cell.angle_beta   90.00
_cell.angle_gamma   90.00
#
_symmetry.space_group_name_H-M   'P 1'
#
loop_
_entity.id
_entity.type
_entity.pdbx_description
1 polymer ?
#
loop_
_entity_poly.entity_id
_entity_poly.type
_entity_poly.pdbx_seq_one_letter_code
_entity_poly.pdbx_strand_id
1 'polypeptide(L)'
;MSSSNFRKIRPSFGESSASASIPSQSTSESTGSDPRRPRGDKDAPAESSSSSSKRRRVPESVTRNACLNCKKARAKCDGNKPCKRCATRVETSECIYEIHIKHAKEELVKQIKELRAKDHMAEQILQALSTNEKVPEILERLRNGSAYDGIVEWLGHSPVADFETLSPRESHHSTYEPSDHEMGGVGASKPFWTTVTSDTSILDHLFQLYFAWIHPVHTLFSEGRFADSYGRHVETYCSSVLVNSVCALACSLHSAVDGDDVDYERLGAEFSDAARTILEPDDSRLTTIQAFAVMHLVDCAHGNALRAAAYLRISTVSLPRASFQENDGFAESWKATVRGIRNLNIEWAQMTFQAPPIVESATYDTTEEMDAILDNGNWYPYKNAKEQPEPRRSLLATTNREKSKLNVILQDIATMIYSQHASPISARQFLHQYGRLRVWREELPDGLVNFEDSTQHVLPHVLYLLVLHSTAVVQLLRPLLDFEGFPSSLVEGPIWEHAQEGLRLLDRFYRYQYTFRYQPVLQMLASLQLTDIIARFFPEGAQGGSSKDGPEAIQFCMELLKESRAGFPVAGPLQEMLRRSAIECAILLPRNLDELMLSPKPPQKVYGMDDFLGACTKPTYLQPVVEAHSKFSPSFSSDWIIEGPVYGFRESTTGARRLRFPSAEERGAQSLMQIRNLLNSN
;
A
#
# COMPACT_ATOMS: atom_id res chain seq x y z
N MET A 1 -23.53 -3.57 25.28
CA MET A 1 -22.37 -2.75 24.88
C MET A 1 -22.78 -1.90 23.70
N SER A 2 -22.77 -0.57 23.82
CA SER A 2 -23.08 0.30 22.68
C SER A 2 -21.80 0.53 21.89
N SER A 3 -21.70 -0.03 20.69
CA SER A 3 -20.55 0.20 19.80
C SER A 3 -20.61 1.62 19.23
N SER A 4 -19.68 2.46 19.71
CA SER A 4 -19.29 3.70 19.05
C SER A 4 -18.69 3.34 17.69
N ASN A 5 -19.39 3.70 16.62
CA ASN A 5 -18.87 3.65 15.26
C ASN A 5 -18.95 5.08 14.71
N PHE A 6 -17.95 5.55 13.97
CA PHE A 6 -18.02 6.85 13.30
C PHE A 6 -19.18 6.88 12.29
N ARG A 7 -19.55 5.73 11.71
CA ARG A 7 -20.80 5.53 10.94
C ARG A 7 -22.12 5.75 11.72
N LYS A 8 -22.10 6.12 13.00
CA LYS A 8 -23.30 6.52 13.77
C LYS A 8 -23.26 7.98 14.23
N ILE A 9 -22.16 8.71 14.02
CA ILE A 9 -22.01 10.07 14.51
C ILE A 9 -22.72 11.02 13.54
N ARG A 10 -23.95 11.39 13.90
CA ARG A 10 -24.65 12.52 13.29
C ARG A 10 -24.04 13.81 13.86
N PRO A 11 -23.79 14.87 13.06
CA PRO A 11 -23.48 16.19 13.60
C PRO A 11 -24.66 16.67 14.45
N SER A 12 -24.48 16.70 15.77
CA SER A 12 -25.48 17.22 16.68
C SER A 12 -25.42 18.74 16.68
N PHE A 13 -26.17 19.39 15.80
CA PHE A 13 -26.52 20.80 15.99
C PHE A 13 -27.22 20.94 17.35
N GLY A 14 -26.70 21.82 18.19
CA GLY A 14 -26.90 21.73 19.63
C GLY A 14 -28.28 22.17 20.11
N GLU A 15 -28.78 21.49 21.13
CA GLU A 15 -29.73 22.06 22.09
C GLU A 15 -29.18 21.85 23.50
N SER A 16 -29.12 22.93 24.28
CA SER A 16 -28.78 22.88 25.70
C SER A 16 -30.04 22.63 26.52
N SER A 17 -29.98 21.72 27.49
CA SER A 17 -30.75 21.82 28.75
C SER A 17 -30.19 20.88 29.83
N ALA A 18 -30.44 21.22 31.08
CA ALA A 18 -29.64 20.78 32.22
C ALA A 18 -30.41 19.95 33.26
N SER A 19 -29.63 19.39 34.20
CA SER A 19 -30.00 19.06 35.59
C SER A 19 -30.89 17.83 35.88
N ALA A 20 -30.37 16.87 36.65
CA ALA A 20 -30.78 16.61 38.04
C ALA A 20 -29.93 15.49 38.70
N SER A 21 -29.96 15.37 40.03
CA SER A 21 -28.90 14.72 40.83
C SER A 21 -29.41 13.71 41.88
N ILE A 22 -28.71 12.56 42.04
CA ILE A 22 -28.29 11.93 43.34
C ILE A 22 -29.44 11.32 44.24
N PRO A 23 -29.26 10.45 45.30
CA PRO A 23 -28.12 9.68 45.88
C PRO A 23 -28.31 8.14 46.18
N SER A 24 -27.25 7.49 46.71
CA SER A 24 -27.21 6.45 47.81
C SER A 24 -27.67 4.99 47.56
N GLN A 25 -27.19 3.91 48.23
CA GLN A 25 -26.21 3.74 49.35
C GLN A 25 -25.57 2.31 49.44
N SER A 26 -24.45 2.21 50.20
CA SER A 26 -23.73 1.10 50.95
C SER A 26 -24.30 -0.35 51.06
N THR A 27 -23.53 -1.43 51.30
CA THR A 27 -22.59 -1.77 52.44
C THR A 27 -21.59 -2.92 52.08
N SER A 28 -20.27 -2.84 52.38
CA SER A 28 -19.45 -3.47 53.49
C SER A 28 -19.51 -5.02 53.64
N GLU A 29 -18.47 -5.80 54.02
CA GLU A 29 -17.29 -5.68 54.93
C GLU A 29 -16.04 -6.44 54.37
N SER A 30 -14.76 -6.05 54.58
CA SER A 30 -13.81 -6.34 55.71
C SER A 30 -13.47 -7.84 55.95
N THR A 31 -12.26 -8.34 56.23
CA THR A 31 -10.93 -7.86 56.74
C THR A 31 -9.77 -8.71 56.15
N GLY A 32 -8.51 -8.24 55.98
CA GLY A 32 -7.38 -8.26 56.96
C GLY A 32 -6.72 -9.65 57.15
N SER A 33 -5.40 -9.88 57.25
CA SER A 33 -4.18 -9.03 57.16
C SER A 33 -2.90 -9.92 57.17
N ASP A 34 -1.78 -9.46 56.58
CA ASP A 34 -0.41 -10.06 56.64
C ASP A 34 0.19 -9.94 58.07
N PRO A 35 1.14 -10.81 58.53
CA PRO A 35 2.56 -10.43 58.39
C PRO A 35 3.63 -11.55 58.27
N ARG A 36 4.60 -11.28 57.39
CA ARG A 36 6.00 -11.78 57.29
C ARG A 36 6.71 -12.23 58.58
N ARG A 37 7.61 -13.23 58.49
CA ARG A 37 8.83 -13.41 59.33
C ARG A 37 10.03 -14.06 58.57
N PRO A 38 11.29 -14.02 59.10
CA PRO A 38 12.50 -13.92 58.26
C PRO A 38 13.54 -15.06 58.36
N ARG A 39 14.70 -14.82 57.70
CA ARG A 39 15.95 -15.63 57.57
C ARG A 39 16.44 -16.43 58.79
N GLY A 40 17.07 -17.57 58.49
CA GLY A 40 18.05 -18.30 59.32
C GLY A 40 19.07 -19.02 58.40
N ASP A 41 20.28 -19.31 58.90
CA ASP A 41 21.48 -19.67 58.11
C ASP A 41 22.16 -20.94 58.68
N LYS A 42 23.05 -21.58 57.90
CA LYS A 42 24.03 -22.65 58.29
C LYS A 42 23.49 -24.04 58.71
N ASP A 43 24.22 -25.16 58.64
CA ASP A 43 25.66 -25.46 58.37
C ASP A 43 25.84 -26.77 57.54
N ALA A 44 27.07 -27.05 57.06
CA ALA A 44 27.53 -28.34 56.48
C ALA A 44 28.24 -29.21 57.58
N PRO A 45 29.09 -30.27 57.37
CA PRO A 45 29.83 -30.73 56.17
C PRO A 45 30.01 -32.28 55.97
N ALA A 46 30.97 -32.63 55.08
CA ALA A 46 31.63 -33.96 54.84
C ALA A 46 30.81 -35.02 54.04
N GLU A 47 31.37 -36.03 53.33
CA GLU A 47 32.68 -36.32 52.66
C GLU A 47 32.46 -37.54 51.71
N SER A 48 33.30 -37.97 50.74
CA SER A 48 34.51 -37.49 50.04
C SER A 48 34.58 -38.14 48.61
N SER A 49 35.54 -37.92 47.71
CA SER A 49 36.86 -38.57 47.66
C SER A 49 37.64 -38.23 46.36
N SER A 50 38.97 -38.14 46.47
CA SER A 50 40.03 -38.28 45.43
C SER A 50 39.76 -38.06 43.92
N SER A 51 40.14 -36.86 43.45
CA SER A 51 41.09 -36.62 42.33
C SER A 51 41.07 -37.45 41.03
N SER A 52 40.85 -36.77 39.89
CA SER A 52 41.75 -36.93 38.73
C SER A 52 41.97 -35.61 37.97
N SER A 53 43.21 -35.11 38.02
CA SER A 53 43.61 -33.79 37.50
C SER A 53 43.79 -33.77 35.98
N LYS A 54 42.72 -33.99 35.21
CA LYS A 54 42.75 -33.76 33.75
C LYS A 54 42.80 -32.26 33.47
N ARG A 55 44.01 -31.75 33.18
CA ARG A 55 44.28 -30.38 32.70
C ARG A 55 43.21 -29.96 31.69
N ARG A 56 42.33 -29.04 32.08
CA ARG A 56 41.28 -28.51 31.21
C ARG A 56 41.95 -27.67 30.12
N ARG A 57 42.07 -28.22 28.90
CA ARG A 57 42.47 -27.44 27.73
C ARG A 57 41.54 -26.23 27.64
N VAL A 58 42.13 -25.04 27.71
CA VAL A 58 41.40 -23.78 27.52
C VAL A 58 40.89 -23.78 26.07
N PRO A 59 39.59 -23.56 25.81
CA PRO A 59 39.12 -23.37 24.44
C PRO A 59 39.79 -22.14 23.85
N GLU A 60 40.45 -22.34 22.71
CA GLU A 60 41.38 -21.39 22.07
C GLU A 60 40.71 -20.08 21.61
N SER A 61 39.39 -20.08 21.51
CA SER A 61 38.57 -18.87 21.48
C SER A 61 37.22 -19.11 22.15
N VAL A 62 36.67 -18.05 22.75
CA VAL A 62 35.26 -17.98 23.15
C VAL A 62 34.66 -16.82 22.35
N THR A 63 33.75 -17.13 21.44
CA THR A 63 33.09 -16.09 20.63
C THR A 63 32.27 -15.14 21.52
N ARG A 64 32.30 -13.84 21.22
CA ARG A 64 31.41 -12.85 21.85
C ARG A 64 29.94 -13.09 21.50
N ASN A 65 29.66 -13.76 20.39
CA ASN A 65 28.31 -14.11 19.94
C ASN A 65 28.15 -15.63 19.84
N ALA A 66 27.64 -16.25 20.90
CA ALA A 66 27.33 -17.69 20.92
C ALA A 66 26.10 -18.04 20.07
N CYS A 67 26.07 -19.24 19.49
CA CYS A 67 24.89 -19.75 18.79
C CYS A 67 23.67 -19.88 19.72
N LEU A 68 22.46 -19.87 19.16
CA LEU A 68 21.20 -19.90 19.90
C LEU A 68 21.10 -21.09 20.87
N ASN A 69 21.52 -22.27 20.43
CA ASN A 69 21.54 -23.47 21.27
C ASN A 69 22.48 -23.35 22.47
N CYS A 70 23.66 -22.73 22.29
CA CYS A 70 24.59 -22.49 23.40
C CYS A 70 24.14 -21.35 24.34
N LYS A 71 23.48 -20.31 23.80
CA LYS A 71 22.79 -19.27 24.59
C LYS A 71 21.69 -19.89 25.46
N LYS A 72 20.74 -20.63 24.85
CA LYS A 72 19.61 -21.28 25.53
C LYS A 72 20.07 -22.27 26.61
N ALA A 73 21.06 -23.11 26.28
CA ALA A 73 21.62 -24.09 27.22
C ALA A 73 22.85 -23.55 28.01
N ARG A 74 22.92 -22.23 28.22
CA ARG A 74 23.88 -21.46 29.05
C ARG A 74 25.29 -22.06 29.15
N ALA A 75 25.94 -22.37 28.03
CA ALA A 75 27.33 -22.84 28.06
C ALA A 75 28.19 -22.30 26.91
N LYS A 76 29.50 -22.53 27.05
CA LYS A 76 30.53 -21.98 26.17
C LYS A 76 30.35 -22.47 24.73
N CYS A 77 30.45 -21.53 23.80
CA CYS A 77 30.38 -21.74 22.35
C CYS A 77 31.75 -21.36 21.75
N ASP A 78 32.21 -22.14 20.79
CA ASP A 78 33.53 -21.98 20.14
C ASP A 78 33.47 -21.24 18.80
N GLY A 79 32.33 -20.65 18.44
CA GLY A 79 32.19 -19.78 17.25
C GLY A 79 32.08 -20.49 15.90
N ASN A 80 32.45 -21.77 15.82
CA ASN A 80 32.33 -22.58 14.60
C ASN A 80 30.86 -22.86 14.23
N LYS A 81 30.57 -23.16 12.95
CA LYS A 81 29.25 -23.62 12.48
C LYS A 81 29.37 -25.00 11.78
N PRO A 82 28.77 -26.08 12.32
CA PRO A 82 28.19 -26.18 13.65
C PRO A 82 29.25 -26.06 14.76
N CYS A 83 28.88 -25.47 15.90
CA CYS A 83 29.78 -25.36 17.05
C CYS A 83 30.04 -26.73 17.66
N LYS A 84 31.19 -26.97 18.30
CA LYS A 84 31.59 -28.32 18.79
C LYS A 84 30.51 -28.97 19.66
N ARG A 85 29.80 -28.19 20.49
CA ARG A 85 28.71 -28.69 21.36
C ARG A 85 27.47 -29.12 20.57
N CYS A 86 27.13 -28.42 19.49
CA CYS A 86 26.02 -28.77 18.62
C CYS A 86 26.38 -29.96 17.71
N ALA A 87 27.61 -30.02 17.20
CA ALA A 87 28.10 -31.15 16.40
C ALA A 87 28.05 -32.48 17.18
N THR A 88 28.24 -32.46 18.51
CA THR A 88 28.16 -33.66 19.36
C THR A 88 26.74 -34.07 19.79
N ARG A 89 25.68 -33.42 19.31
CA ARG A 89 24.29 -33.75 19.69
C ARG A 89 23.46 -34.16 18.47
N VAL A 90 23.14 -35.45 18.41
CA VAL A 90 22.38 -36.08 17.31
C VAL A 90 20.90 -35.64 17.30
N GLU A 91 20.35 -35.20 18.43
CA GLU A 91 18.91 -34.90 18.62
C GLU A 91 18.61 -33.41 18.94
N THR A 92 19.41 -32.45 18.48
CA THR A 92 19.07 -31.02 18.62
C THR A 92 19.15 -30.25 17.31
N SER A 93 18.19 -29.33 17.12
CA SER A 93 18.02 -28.46 15.96
C SER A 93 19.26 -27.64 15.58
N GLU A 94 19.27 -27.11 14.34
CA GLU A 94 20.43 -26.50 13.67
C GLU A 94 21.21 -25.47 14.51
N CYS A 95 22.53 -25.42 14.31
CA CYS A 95 23.42 -24.50 15.01
C CYS A 95 23.38 -23.08 14.42
N ILE A 96 22.34 -22.31 14.77
CA ILE A 96 22.09 -20.97 14.25
C ILE A 96 22.81 -19.89 15.07
N TYR A 97 23.40 -18.90 14.39
CA TYR A 97 23.95 -17.67 14.98
C TYR A 97 23.17 -16.46 14.46
N GLU A 98 22.59 -15.67 15.36
CA GLU A 98 21.97 -14.38 15.03
C GLU A 98 22.98 -13.24 15.20
N ILE A 99 23.07 -12.34 14.23
CA ILE A 99 23.94 -11.16 14.29
C ILE A 99 23.33 -10.15 15.28
N HIS A 100 24.15 -9.60 16.18
CA HIS A 100 23.66 -8.68 17.21
C HIS A 100 23.35 -7.31 16.60
N ILE A 101 22.07 -6.89 16.65
CA ILE A 101 21.50 -5.74 15.95
C ILE A 101 22.32 -4.45 16.10
N LYS A 102 22.94 -4.22 17.27
CA LYS A 102 23.77 -3.03 17.52
C LYS A 102 24.92 -2.85 16.51
N HIS A 103 25.64 -3.91 16.15
CA HIS A 103 26.75 -3.80 15.18
C HIS A 103 26.25 -3.63 13.74
N ALA A 104 25.10 -4.22 13.40
CA ALA A 104 24.45 -3.94 12.13
C ALA A 104 23.98 -2.47 12.05
N LYS A 105 23.43 -1.92 13.14
CA LYS A 105 23.03 -0.50 13.25
C LYS A 105 24.21 0.46 13.13
N GLU A 106 25.35 0.16 13.77
CA GLU A 106 26.57 0.97 13.67
C GLU A 106 27.10 1.02 12.23
N GLU A 107 27.17 -0.12 11.53
CA GLU A 107 27.62 -0.16 10.13
C GLU A 107 26.59 0.46 9.16
N LEU A 108 25.28 0.27 9.40
CA LEU A 108 24.22 0.93 8.62
C LEU A 108 24.22 2.45 8.77
N VAL A 109 24.41 2.99 9.99
CA VAL A 109 24.50 4.44 10.22
C VAL A 109 25.74 5.02 9.52
N LYS A 110 26.85 4.29 9.52
CA LYS A 110 28.06 4.66 8.77
C LYS A 110 27.79 4.69 7.25
N GLN A 111 27.18 3.63 6.70
CA GLN A 111 26.79 3.56 5.28
C GLN A 111 25.80 4.68 4.88
N ILE A 112 24.83 5.03 5.72
CA ILE A 112 23.90 6.13 5.45
C ILE A 112 24.63 7.47 5.38
N LYS A 113 25.63 7.72 6.25
CA LYS A 113 26.46 8.93 6.17
C LYS A 113 27.31 8.97 4.91
N GLU A 114 27.96 7.85 4.56
CA GLU A 114 28.75 7.72 3.33
C GLU A 114 27.90 7.90 2.05
N LEU A 115 26.67 7.38 2.04
CA LEU A 115 25.73 7.56 0.93
C LEU A 115 25.26 9.00 0.81
N ARG A 116 24.87 9.67 1.91
CA ARG A 116 24.46 11.09 1.90
C ARG A 116 25.60 12.01 1.44
N ALA A 117 26.84 11.73 1.82
CA ALA A 117 27.99 12.48 1.32
C ALA A 117 28.18 12.31 -0.19
N LYS A 118 28.03 11.08 -0.72
CA LYS A 118 28.10 10.82 -2.16
C LYS A 118 26.97 11.47 -2.95
N ASP A 119 25.76 11.47 -2.40
CA ASP A 119 24.57 12.11 -2.97
C ASP A 119 24.76 13.63 -3.10
N HIS A 120 25.23 14.28 -2.03
CA HIS A 120 25.56 15.71 -2.04
C HIS A 120 26.68 16.07 -3.04
N MET A 121 27.74 15.26 -3.10
CA MET A 121 28.83 15.46 -4.08
C MET A 121 28.35 15.25 -5.53
N ALA A 122 27.43 14.31 -5.77
CA ALA A 122 26.82 14.13 -7.09
C ALA A 122 25.95 15.34 -7.48
N GLU A 123 25.16 15.86 -6.55
CA GLU A 123 24.32 17.05 -6.78
C GLU A 123 25.16 18.29 -7.11
N GLN A 124 26.28 18.52 -6.41
CA GLN A 124 27.22 19.60 -6.74
C GLN A 124 27.80 19.48 -8.16
N ILE A 125 28.13 18.26 -8.61
CA ILE A 125 28.61 18.00 -9.97
C ILE A 125 27.49 18.24 -11.01
N LEU A 126 26.26 17.78 -10.74
CA LEU A 126 25.10 18.02 -11.59
C LEU A 126 24.75 19.50 -11.67
N GLN A 127 24.87 20.24 -10.56
CA GLN A 127 24.64 21.68 -10.52
C GLN A 127 25.66 22.42 -11.38
N ALA A 128 26.95 22.11 -11.29
CA ALA A 128 28.00 22.67 -12.16
C ALA A 128 27.77 22.37 -13.66
N LEU A 129 27.32 21.15 -13.98
CA LEU A 129 26.91 20.80 -15.35
C LEU A 129 25.69 21.60 -15.81
N SER A 130 24.69 21.81 -14.94
CA SER A 130 23.46 22.55 -15.26
C SER A 130 23.69 24.05 -15.50
N THR A 131 24.69 24.64 -14.83
CA THR A 131 25.08 26.05 -14.98
C THR A 131 26.05 26.28 -16.14
N ASN A 132 26.40 25.23 -16.89
CA ASN A 132 27.43 25.21 -17.94
C ASN A 132 28.84 25.59 -17.46
N GLU A 133 29.17 25.41 -16.18
CA GLU A 133 30.51 25.64 -15.68
C GLU A 133 31.43 24.44 -15.96
N LYS A 134 32.53 24.65 -16.70
CA LYS A 134 33.62 23.66 -16.90
C LYS A 134 33.15 22.28 -17.40
N VAL A 135 32.08 22.26 -18.20
CA VAL A 135 31.42 21.03 -18.68
C VAL A 135 32.37 20.07 -19.40
N PRO A 136 33.23 20.49 -20.36
CA PRO A 136 34.17 19.58 -21.02
C PRO A 136 35.08 18.85 -20.02
N GLU A 137 35.62 19.58 -19.04
CA GLU A 137 36.59 19.10 -18.07
C GLU A 137 35.96 18.24 -16.97
N ILE A 138 34.67 18.44 -16.65
CA ILE A 138 33.89 17.54 -15.78
C ILE A 138 33.63 16.22 -16.50
N LEU A 139 33.16 16.28 -17.76
CA LEU A 139 32.85 15.08 -18.56
C LEU A 139 34.10 14.24 -18.85
N GLU A 140 35.26 14.87 -19.05
CA GLU A 140 36.54 14.16 -19.18
C GLU A 140 36.92 13.44 -17.88
N ARG A 141 36.81 14.10 -16.71
CA ARG A 141 37.11 13.47 -15.41
C ARG A 141 36.20 12.30 -15.07
N LEU A 142 34.90 12.43 -15.34
CA LEU A 142 33.93 11.35 -15.18
C LEU A 142 34.25 10.18 -16.12
N ARG A 143 34.60 10.46 -17.39
CA ARG A 143 34.99 9.42 -18.37
C ARG A 143 36.29 8.70 -17.99
N ASN A 144 37.21 9.41 -17.33
CA ASN A 144 38.45 8.85 -16.80
C ASN A 144 38.29 8.16 -15.42
N GLY A 145 37.06 8.04 -14.89
CA GLY A 145 36.77 7.32 -13.65
C GLY A 145 37.24 8.04 -12.37
N SER A 146 37.34 9.37 -12.40
CA SER A 146 37.71 10.16 -11.22
C SER A 146 36.63 10.05 -10.13
N ALA A 147 37.05 9.92 -8.87
CA ALA A 147 36.12 9.86 -7.74
C ALA A 147 35.45 11.23 -7.49
N TYR A 148 34.22 11.23 -6.98
CA TYR A 148 33.38 12.43 -6.88
C TYR A 148 33.97 13.51 -5.96
N ASP A 149 34.63 13.10 -4.88
CA ASP A 149 35.37 13.98 -3.96
C ASP A 149 36.46 14.78 -4.70
N GLY A 150 37.27 14.10 -5.52
CA GLY A 150 38.31 14.76 -6.33
C GLY A 150 37.78 15.65 -7.45
N ILE A 151 36.53 15.46 -7.90
CA ILE A 151 35.88 16.37 -8.87
C ILE A 151 35.33 17.60 -8.14
N VAL A 152 34.66 17.41 -7.00
CA VAL A 152 34.11 18.48 -6.15
C VAL A 152 35.20 19.42 -5.63
N GLU A 153 36.29 18.85 -5.11
CA GLU A 153 37.45 19.64 -4.64
C GLU A 153 38.08 20.45 -5.79
N TRP A 154 38.18 19.88 -7.00
CA TRP A 154 38.68 20.60 -8.18
C TRP A 154 37.75 21.73 -8.64
N LEU A 155 36.44 21.59 -8.47
CA LEU A 155 35.48 22.65 -8.76
C LEU A 155 35.60 23.84 -7.77
N GLY A 156 36.28 23.65 -6.64
CA GLY A 156 36.43 24.64 -5.57
C GLY A 156 35.31 24.57 -4.52
N HIS A 157 34.50 23.51 -4.54
CA HIS A 157 33.47 23.24 -3.54
C HIS A 157 34.06 22.38 -2.41
N SER A 158 33.61 22.60 -1.18
CA SER A 158 34.05 21.80 -0.03
C SER A 158 33.15 20.57 0.14
N PRO A 159 33.70 19.35 0.23
CA PRO A 159 32.91 18.13 0.42
C PRO A 159 32.27 18.01 1.82
N VAL A 160 32.48 18.97 2.72
CA VAL A 160 32.01 18.91 4.13
C VAL A 160 31.34 20.20 4.63
N ALA A 161 31.56 21.37 3.99
CA ALA A 161 31.18 22.66 4.59
C ALA A 161 29.67 22.95 4.66
N ASP A 162 28.86 22.41 3.74
CA ASP A 162 27.43 22.75 3.65
C ASP A 162 26.48 21.77 4.38
N PHE A 163 27.02 20.79 5.12
CA PHE A 163 26.20 19.78 5.80
C PHE A 163 25.55 20.28 7.11
N GLU A 164 26.07 21.35 7.71
CA GLU A 164 25.51 21.95 8.94
C GLU A 164 24.58 23.16 8.66
N THR A 165 24.66 23.77 7.49
CA THR A 165 23.92 24.99 7.11
C THR A 165 22.54 24.74 6.50
N LEU A 166 22.20 23.50 6.16
CA LEU A 166 20.91 23.10 5.60
C LEU A 166 19.99 22.35 6.58
N SER A 167 20.29 22.39 7.89
CA SER A 167 19.30 22.00 8.90
C SER A 167 18.20 23.07 8.99
N PRO A 168 16.89 22.72 8.96
CA PRO A 168 15.82 23.68 9.19
C PRO A 168 16.02 24.40 10.52
N ARG A 169 15.99 25.74 10.49
CA ARG A 169 16.23 26.61 11.65
C ARG A 169 15.48 26.14 12.89
N GLU A 170 16.22 25.68 13.89
CA GLU A 170 15.74 25.67 15.27
C GLU A 170 15.40 27.12 15.64
N SER A 171 14.13 27.39 15.92
CA SER A 171 13.69 28.71 16.39
C SER A 171 14.33 28.97 17.75
N HIS A 172 15.12 30.04 17.84
CA HIS A 172 15.88 30.41 19.04
C HIS A 172 15.02 30.33 20.31
N HIS A 173 15.43 29.44 21.23
CA HIS A 173 14.98 29.51 22.62
C HIS A 173 15.36 30.87 23.20
N SER A 174 14.38 31.75 23.37
CA SER A 174 14.54 32.96 24.17
C SER A 174 14.70 32.56 25.63
N THR A 175 15.90 32.78 26.18
CA THR A 175 16.17 32.59 27.60
C THR A 175 15.46 33.69 28.39
N TYR A 176 14.23 33.42 28.81
CA TYR A 176 13.54 34.21 29.82
C TYR A 176 13.50 33.40 31.13
N GLU A 177 14.13 33.93 32.17
CA GLU A 177 14.05 33.33 33.51
C GLU A 177 12.59 33.41 34.03
N PRO A 178 12.10 32.38 34.76
CA PRO A 178 10.77 32.41 35.32
C PRO A 178 10.70 33.43 36.46
N SER A 179 9.95 34.51 36.25
CA SER A 179 9.48 35.35 37.36
C SER A 179 8.13 34.81 37.83
N ASP A 180 8.11 34.28 39.04
CA ASP A 180 6.90 33.72 39.67
C ASP A 180 5.88 34.82 39.98
N HIS A 181 4.97 35.08 39.05
CA HIS A 181 3.73 35.83 39.32
C HIS A 181 2.53 35.12 38.70
N GLU A 182 1.86 34.31 39.53
CA GLU A 182 0.53 33.79 39.27
C GLU A 182 -0.47 34.93 39.07
N MET A 183 -1.12 35.00 37.90
CA MET A 183 -2.47 35.55 37.76
C MET A 183 -3.23 34.71 36.74
N GLY A 184 -4.44 34.27 37.11
CA GLY A 184 -5.14 33.18 36.43
C GLY A 184 -5.60 33.49 35.01
N GLY A 185 -5.12 32.70 34.05
CA GLY A 185 -5.78 32.44 32.77
C GLY A 185 -6.16 30.96 32.69
N VAL A 186 -7.39 30.66 32.24
CA VAL A 186 -7.86 29.28 32.12
C VAL A 186 -6.96 28.51 31.16
N GLY A 187 -6.22 27.52 31.67
CA GLY A 187 -5.29 26.73 30.87
C GLY A 187 -6.04 25.95 29.79
N ALA A 188 -5.82 26.34 28.52
CA ALA A 188 -6.25 25.53 27.40
C ALA A 188 -5.59 24.15 27.51
N SER A 189 -6.39 23.10 27.68
CA SER A 189 -5.88 21.72 27.73
C SER A 189 -5.10 21.45 26.46
N LYS A 190 -3.88 20.91 26.58
CA LYS A 190 -3.12 20.43 25.42
C LYS A 190 -4.01 19.42 24.67
N PRO A 191 -4.14 19.53 23.33
CA PRO A 191 -4.97 18.62 22.57
C PRO A 191 -4.36 17.21 22.65
N PHE A 192 -5.20 16.22 22.98
CA PHE A 192 -4.74 14.88 23.35
C PHE A 192 -4.26 14.06 22.14
N TRP A 193 -4.96 14.16 21.01
CA TRP A 193 -4.73 13.30 19.85
C TRP A 193 -3.81 13.91 18.78
N THR A 194 -3.80 15.23 18.61
CA THR A 194 -2.99 15.89 17.57
C THR A 194 -2.68 17.33 17.97
N THR A 195 -1.54 17.84 17.53
CA THR A 195 -1.16 19.26 17.67
C THR A 195 -1.53 20.11 16.46
N VAL A 196 -2.03 19.50 15.39
CA VAL A 196 -2.31 20.18 14.10
C VAL A 196 -3.57 21.05 14.19
N THR A 197 -4.62 20.55 14.84
CA THR A 197 -5.83 21.33 15.13
C THR A 197 -6.42 20.96 16.48
N SER A 198 -7.03 21.93 17.15
CA SER A 198 -7.87 21.73 18.34
C SER A 198 -9.37 21.67 18.02
N ASP A 199 -9.76 21.90 16.76
CA ASP A 199 -11.16 21.84 16.33
C ASP A 199 -11.60 20.39 16.10
N THR A 200 -12.46 19.89 16.99
CA THR A 200 -13.00 18.54 16.92
C THR A 200 -13.94 18.35 15.72
N SER A 201 -14.58 19.40 15.21
CA SER A 201 -15.49 19.30 14.07
C SER A 201 -14.75 18.97 12.77
N ILE A 202 -13.53 19.49 12.62
CA ILE A 202 -12.62 19.14 11.53
C ILE A 202 -12.22 17.66 11.65
N LEU A 203 -11.84 17.20 12.84
CA LEU A 203 -11.48 15.79 13.07
C LEU A 203 -12.66 14.84 12.77
N ASP A 204 -13.87 15.17 13.24
CA ASP A 204 -15.08 14.38 12.98
C ASP A 204 -15.46 14.35 11.50
N HIS A 205 -15.26 15.46 10.75
CA HIS A 205 -15.43 15.50 9.29
C HIS A 205 -14.43 14.59 8.58
N LEU A 206 -13.15 14.67 8.97
CA LEU A 206 -12.07 13.87 8.38
C LEU A 206 -12.25 12.36 8.67
N PHE A 207 -12.65 11.98 9.88
CA PHE A 207 -12.97 10.58 10.18
C PHE A 207 -14.15 10.06 9.34
N GLN A 208 -15.22 10.85 9.19
CA GLN A 208 -16.36 10.46 8.35
C GLN A 208 -15.95 10.26 6.88
N LEU A 209 -15.09 11.12 6.31
CA LEU A 209 -14.51 10.92 4.97
C LEU A 209 -13.70 9.62 4.87
N TYR A 210 -12.79 9.37 5.82
CA TYR A 210 -11.95 8.17 5.83
C TYR A 210 -12.78 6.87 5.94
N PHE A 211 -13.76 6.83 6.86
CA PHE A 211 -14.59 5.64 7.09
C PHE A 211 -15.66 5.43 6.01
N ALA A 212 -16.04 6.48 5.27
CA ALA A 212 -16.89 6.36 4.09
C ALA A 212 -16.13 5.78 2.87
N TRP A 213 -14.93 6.28 2.55
CA TRP A 213 -14.30 6.00 1.25
C TRP A 213 -13.05 5.12 1.31
N ILE A 214 -12.18 5.28 2.31
CA ILE A 214 -10.93 4.50 2.41
C ILE A 214 -11.16 3.18 3.13
N HIS A 215 -11.68 3.23 4.36
CA HIS A 215 -11.75 2.06 5.23
C HIS A 215 -12.52 0.86 4.63
N PRO A 216 -13.62 1.02 3.86
CA PRO A 216 -14.30 -0.13 3.25
C PRO A 216 -13.47 -0.85 2.17
N VAL A 217 -12.57 -0.13 1.50
CA VAL A 217 -11.64 -0.69 0.51
C VAL A 217 -10.36 -1.20 1.20
N HIS A 218 -9.79 -0.41 2.11
CA HIS A 218 -8.55 -0.72 2.82
C HIS A 218 -8.82 -0.80 4.32
N THR A 219 -9.42 -1.91 4.76
CA THR A 219 -9.70 -2.19 6.18
C THR A 219 -8.42 -2.60 6.92
N LEU A 220 -7.60 -1.60 7.24
CA LEU A 220 -6.28 -1.76 7.89
C LEU A 220 -6.36 -1.91 9.41
N PHE A 221 -7.48 -1.53 10.02
CA PHE A 221 -7.74 -1.60 11.46
C PHE A 221 -9.26 -1.72 11.72
N SER A 222 -9.68 -1.82 12.99
CA SER A 222 -11.10 -1.89 13.35
C SER A 222 -11.66 -0.50 13.67
N GLU A 223 -12.61 -0.02 12.84
CA GLU A 223 -13.31 1.26 13.07
C GLU A 223 -13.88 1.39 14.49
N GLY A 224 -14.65 0.40 14.96
CA GLY A 224 -15.32 0.49 16.26
C GLY A 224 -14.36 0.55 17.45
N ARG A 225 -13.21 -0.14 17.35
CA ARG A 225 -12.17 -0.09 18.41
C ARG A 225 -11.35 1.19 18.37
N PHE A 226 -11.07 1.71 17.17
CA PHE A 226 -10.48 3.03 16.99
C PHE A 226 -11.40 4.12 17.56
N ALA A 227 -12.71 4.04 17.29
CA ALA A 227 -13.73 4.97 17.80
C ALA A 227 -13.92 4.92 19.32
N ASP A 228 -14.03 3.73 19.92
CA ASP A 228 -14.07 3.57 21.39
C ASP A 228 -12.81 4.17 22.04
N SER A 229 -11.63 3.85 21.49
CA SER A 229 -10.35 4.34 22.00
C SER A 229 -10.22 5.86 21.87
N TYR A 230 -10.60 6.42 20.72
CA TYR A 230 -10.60 7.85 20.43
C TYR A 230 -11.49 8.62 21.42
N GLY A 231 -12.77 8.23 21.54
CA GLY A 231 -13.72 8.90 22.42
C GLY A 231 -13.37 8.78 23.90
N ARG A 232 -12.78 7.65 24.32
CA ARG A 232 -12.36 7.41 25.70
C ARG A 232 -10.98 7.97 26.04
N HIS A 233 -10.26 8.56 25.08
CA HIS A 233 -8.91 9.11 25.28
C HIS A 233 -7.91 8.05 25.80
N VAL A 234 -7.93 6.85 25.19
CA VAL A 234 -7.05 5.73 25.56
C VAL A 234 -6.27 5.19 24.35
N GLU A 235 -4.97 4.99 24.49
CA GLU A 235 -4.07 4.66 23.36
C GLU A 235 -4.07 3.17 22.92
N THR A 236 -5.10 2.39 23.28
CA THR A 236 -5.13 0.94 23.05
C THR A 236 -5.27 0.58 21.57
N TYR A 237 -6.25 1.20 20.88
CA TYR A 237 -6.53 1.00 19.44
C TYR A 237 -6.63 2.33 18.67
N CYS A 238 -6.27 3.43 19.30
CA CYS A 238 -6.08 4.75 18.71
C CYS A 238 -4.73 5.29 19.21
N SER A 239 -4.07 6.16 18.46
CA SER A 239 -2.83 6.81 18.89
C SER A 239 -2.67 8.11 18.10
N SER A 240 -1.89 9.06 18.62
CA SER A 240 -1.66 10.33 17.92
C SER A 240 -1.15 10.13 16.48
N VAL A 241 -0.21 9.20 16.30
CA VAL A 241 0.33 8.87 14.97
C VAL A 241 -0.73 8.30 14.03
N LEU A 242 -1.60 7.40 14.51
CA LEU A 242 -2.67 6.83 13.68
C LEU A 242 -3.76 7.87 13.35
N VAL A 243 -4.11 8.74 14.29
CA VAL A 243 -5.02 9.88 14.04
C VAL A 243 -4.44 10.79 12.96
N ASN A 244 -3.18 11.20 13.10
CA ASN A 244 -2.52 12.06 12.11
C ASN A 244 -2.47 11.40 10.72
N SER A 245 -2.11 10.11 10.62
CA SER A 245 -2.11 9.38 9.33
C SER A 245 -3.51 9.30 8.70
N VAL A 246 -4.55 9.05 9.50
CA VAL A 246 -5.95 8.98 9.03
C VAL A 246 -6.43 10.36 8.54
N CYS A 247 -6.17 11.42 9.31
CA CYS A 247 -6.53 12.79 8.97
C CYS A 247 -5.78 13.30 7.72
N ALA A 248 -4.50 12.95 7.56
CA ALA A 248 -3.71 13.27 6.38
C ALA A 248 -4.37 12.77 5.08
N LEU A 249 -4.75 11.47 5.03
CA LEU A 249 -5.42 10.90 3.85
C LEU A 249 -6.85 11.44 3.68
N ALA A 250 -7.56 11.71 4.77
CA ALA A 250 -8.91 12.26 4.73
C ALA A 250 -8.96 13.69 4.17
N CYS A 251 -7.94 14.52 4.44
CA CYS A 251 -7.82 15.86 3.86
C CYS A 251 -7.80 15.77 2.33
N SER A 252 -7.07 14.79 1.78
CA SER A 252 -7.05 14.48 0.35
C SER A 252 -8.38 13.99 -0.23
N LEU A 253 -9.43 13.76 0.58
CA LEU A 253 -10.80 13.44 0.12
C LEU A 253 -11.79 14.61 0.22
N HIS A 254 -11.45 15.66 0.99
CA HIS A 254 -12.30 16.83 1.13
C HIS A 254 -12.48 17.56 -0.22
N SER A 255 -13.70 18.02 -0.51
CA SER A 255 -14.00 18.79 -1.71
C SER A 255 -14.50 20.16 -1.27
N ALA A 256 -13.77 21.21 -1.61
CA ALA A 256 -14.04 22.57 -1.18
C ALA A 256 -15.47 22.99 -1.54
N VAL A 257 -16.18 23.53 -0.55
CA VAL A 257 -17.53 24.06 -0.65
C VAL A 257 -17.49 25.58 -0.45
N ASP A 258 -18.43 26.30 -1.05
CA ASP A 258 -18.59 27.73 -0.80
C ASP A 258 -18.71 28.01 0.71
N GLY A 259 -17.79 28.85 1.20
CA GLY A 259 -17.65 29.23 2.61
C GLY A 259 -16.66 28.40 3.45
N ASP A 260 -15.85 27.52 2.86
CA ASP A 260 -14.78 26.83 3.59
C ASP A 260 -13.55 27.74 3.77
N ASP A 261 -13.35 28.23 5.00
CA ASP A 261 -12.18 29.06 5.39
C ASP A 261 -10.89 28.22 5.64
N VAL A 262 -10.98 26.90 5.59
CA VAL A 262 -9.89 25.97 5.95
C VAL A 262 -9.19 25.42 4.72
N ASP A 263 -7.88 25.67 4.61
CA ASP A 263 -7.02 25.06 3.61
C ASP A 263 -6.72 23.59 3.97
N TYR A 264 -7.56 22.68 3.50
CA TYR A 264 -7.39 21.24 3.70
C TYR A 264 -6.16 20.66 3.00
N GLU A 265 -5.61 21.28 1.95
CA GLU A 265 -4.38 20.79 1.32
C GLU A 265 -3.19 21.02 2.27
N ARG A 266 -3.04 22.24 2.78
CA ARG A 266 -2.02 22.54 3.80
C ARG A 266 -2.22 21.73 5.07
N LEU A 267 -3.47 21.58 5.54
CA LEU A 267 -3.79 20.80 6.73
C LEU A 267 -3.40 19.32 6.57
N GLY A 268 -3.61 18.74 5.38
CA GLY A 268 -3.19 17.37 5.06
C GLY A 268 -1.67 17.18 5.08
N ALA A 269 -0.91 18.19 4.65
CA ALA A 269 0.54 18.22 4.76
C ALA A 269 0.99 18.31 6.24
N GLU A 270 0.38 19.19 7.04
CA GLU A 270 0.68 19.34 8.47
C GLU A 270 0.39 18.05 9.26
N PHE A 271 -0.71 17.34 8.96
CA PHE A 271 -0.99 16.01 9.50
C PHE A 271 0.04 14.96 9.05
N SER A 272 0.46 14.99 7.79
CA SER A 272 1.49 14.08 7.26
C SER A 272 2.83 14.30 7.96
N ASP A 273 3.20 15.54 8.23
CA ASP A 273 4.42 15.90 8.96
C ASP A 273 4.35 15.46 10.42
N ALA A 274 3.25 15.78 11.11
CA ALA A 274 3.02 15.35 12.49
C ALA A 274 3.03 13.82 12.64
N ALA A 275 2.51 13.06 11.68
CA ALA A 275 2.65 11.61 11.66
C ALA A 275 4.12 11.19 11.49
N ARG A 276 4.84 11.77 10.51
CA ARG A 276 6.24 11.42 10.22
C ARG A 276 7.19 11.74 11.37
N THR A 277 6.95 12.78 12.15
CA THR A 277 7.75 13.11 13.36
C THR A 277 7.59 12.08 14.48
N ILE A 278 6.48 11.31 14.51
CA ILE A 278 6.18 10.33 15.57
C ILE A 278 6.50 8.89 15.11
N LEU A 279 6.60 8.63 13.81
CA LEU A 279 6.78 7.29 13.23
C LEU A 279 8.18 6.72 13.44
N GLU A 280 8.35 5.91 14.49
CA GLU A 280 9.56 5.13 14.76
C GLU A 280 9.46 3.70 14.19
N PRO A 281 10.36 3.27 13.28
CA PRO A 281 10.32 1.92 12.69
C PRO A 281 10.54 0.76 13.68
N ASP A 282 11.18 1.04 14.82
CA ASP A 282 11.42 0.08 15.90
C ASP A 282 10.22 -0.02 16.90
N ASP A 283 9.20 0.84 16.79
CA ASP A 283 7.99 0.76 17.62
C ASP A 283 7.07 -0.39 17.15
N SER A 284 6.82 -1.31 18.07
CA SER A 284 6.02 -2.52 17.83
C SER A 284 4.55 -2.40 18.24
N ARG A 285 4.07 -1.21 18.63
CA ARG A 285 2.64 -0.99 18.89
C ARG A 285 1.80 -1.25 17.64
N LEU A 286 0.65 -1.89 17.85
CA LEU A 286 -0.30 -2.21 16.78
C LEU A 286 -0.74 -0.95 16.00
N THR A 287 -0.99 0.16 16.70
CA THR A 287 -1.41 1.43 16.09
C THR A 287 -0.31 2.06 15.24
N THR A 288 0.97 1.84 15.56
CA THR A 288 2.11 2.29 14.73
C THR A 288 2.25 1.45 13.45
N ILE A 289 2.06 0.13 13.55
CA ILE A 289 2.01 -0.77 12.38
C ILE A 289 0.87 -0.38 11.43
N GLN A 290 -0.30 -0.05 11.99
CA GLN A 290 -1.47 0.46 11.26
C GLN A 290 -1.18 1.84 10.62
N ALA A 291 -0.56 2.75 11.36
CA ALA A 291 -0.20 4.08 10.86
C ALA A 291 0.76 4.00 9.66
N PHE A 292 1.77 3.11 9.69
CA PHE A 292 2.61 2.85 8.51
C PHE A 292 1.79 2.39 7.29
N ALA A 293 0.80 1.51 7.47
CA ALA A 293 -0.06 1.08 6.37
C ALA A 293 -0.99 2.20 5.84
N VAL A 294 -1.44 3.12 6.69
CA VAL A 294 -2.19 4.31 6.26
C VAL A 294 -1.26 5.31 5.55
N MET A 295 -0.04 5.53 6.04
CA MET A 295 0.94 6.40 5.37
C MET A 295 1.38 5.88 4.00
N HIS A 296 1.36 4.56 3.77
CA HIS A 296 1.49 4.03 2.41
C HIS A 296 0.40 4.60 1.47
N LEU A 297 -0.86 4.62 1.91
CA LEU A 297 -1.96 5.17 1.11
C LEU A 297 -1.84 6.69 0.92
N VAL A 298 -1.39 7.43 1.96
CA VAL A 298 -1.07 8.86 1.87
C VAL A 298 -0.01 9.10 0.78
N ASP A 299 1.12 8.41 0.83
CA ASP A 299 2.21 8.61 -0.13
C ASP A 299 1.82 8.16 -1.55
N CYS A 300 1.02 7.10 -1.70
CA CYS A 300 0.45 6.72 -2.99
C CYS A 300 -0.42 7.83 -3.58
N ALA A 301 -1.29 8.47 -2.79
CA ALA A 301 -2.14 9.58 -3.26
C ALA A 301 -1.33 10.81 -3.70
N HIS A 302 -0.19 11.07 -3.05
CA HIS A 302 0.69 12.21 -3.31
C HIS A 302 1.83 11.90 -4.31
N GLY A 303 1.83 10.76 -5.00
CA GLY A 303 2.87 10.44 -5.99
C GLY A 303 4.26 10.19 -5.37
N ASN A 304 4.32 9.54 -4.21
CA ASN A 304 5.54 9.19 -3.48
C ASN A 304 5.71 7.66 -3.33
N ALA A 305 5.38 6.88 -4.37
CA ALA A 305 5.27 5.43 -4.35
C ALA A 305 6.50 4.66 -3.80
N LEU A 306 7.73 5.18 -3.99
CA LEU A 306 8.93 4.57 -3.39
C LEU A 306 8.93 4.64 -1.86
N ARG A 307 8.48 5.77 -1.29
CA ARG A 307 8.33 5.98 0.16
C ARG A 307 7.08 5.24 0.69
N ALA A 308 6.01 5.21 -0.09
CA ALA A 308 4.84 4.37 0.18
C ALA A 308 5.22 2.88 0.30
N ALA A 309 6.03 2.36 -0.62
CA ALA A 309 6.50 0.98 -0.59
C ALA A 309 7.39 0.70 0.64
N ALA A 310 8.20 1.67 1.06
CA ALA A 310 8.98 1.57 2.29
C ALA A 310 8.08 1.48 3.54
N TYR A 311 7.03 2.31 3.64
CA TYR A 311 6.07 2.25 4.75
C TYR A 311 5.31 0.92 4.79
N LEU A 312 4.82 0.43 3.65
CA LEU A 312 4.16 -0.88 3.57
C LEU A 312 5.11 -2.02 3.96
N ARG A 313 6.39 -1.94 3.54
CA ARG A 313 7.42 -2.92 3.95
C ARG A 313 7.64 -2.91 5.46
N ILE A 314 7.76 -1.73 6.08
CA ILE A 314 7.95 -1.60 7.54
C ILE A 314 6.74 -2.19 8.28
N SER A 315 5.52 -1.77 7.89
CA SER A 315 4.27 -2.32 8.44
C SER A 315 4.26 -3.86 8.39
N THR A 316 4.64 -4.43 7.24
CA THR A 316 4.68 -5.88 7.01
C THR A 316 5.72 -6.61 7.87
N VAL A 317 6.97 -6.14 7.94
CA VAL A 317 8.03 -6.82 8.72
C VAL A 317 7.88 -6.64 10.23
N SER A 318 7.15 -5.60 10.66
CA SER A 318 6.79 -5.41 12.06
C SER A 318 5.64 -6.31 12.51
N LEU A 319 4.89 -6.95 11.58
CA LEU A 319 3.74 -7.78 11.96
C LEU A 319 4.13 -8.91 12.95
N PRO A 320 5.11 -9.79 12.69
CA PRO A 320 5.45 -10.88 13.62
C PRO A 320 6.04 -10.40 14.97
N ARG A 321 6.30 -9.09 15.10
CA ARG A 321 6.93 -8.45 16.26
C ARG A 321 5.95 -7.61 17.09
N ALA A 322 4.69 -7.53 16.70
CA ALA A 322 3.72 -6.66 17.33
C ALA A 322 3.60 -6.93 18.85
N SER A 323 3.62 -5.86 19.64
CA SER A 323 3.48 -5.94 21.09
C SER A 323 2.11 -6.50 21.45
N PHE A 324 2.08 -7.76 21.90
CA PHE A 324 0.88 -8.43 22.35
C PHE A 324 0.31 -7.76 23.60
N GLN A 325 -1.01 -7.56 23.63
CA GLN A 325 -1.72 -7.04 24.78
C GLN A 325 -2.73 -8.08 25.27
N GLU A 326 -2.65 -8.45 26.55
CA GLU A 326 -3.64 -9.31 27.22
C GLU A 326 -4.92 -8.49 27.51
N ASN A 327 -5.73 -8.25 26.47
CA ASN A 327 -7.04 -7.61 26.60
C ASN A 327 -8.07 -8.17 25.62
N ASP A 328 -9.35 -7.93 25.93
CA ASP A 328 -10.48 -8.42 25.14
C ASP A 328 -10.49 -7.81 23.72
N GLY A 329 -10.01 -8.61 22.77
CA GLY A 329 -10.05 -8.32 21.34
C GLY A 329 -8.78 -7.73 20.73
N PHE A 330 -7.63 -7.82 21.41
CA PHE A 330 -6.34 -7.60 20.73
C PHE A 330 -6.22 -8.58 19.56
N ALA A 331 -6.57 -9.85 19.77
CA ALA A 331 -6.54 -10.89 18.74
C ALA A 331 -7.44 -10.60 17.51
N GLU A 332 -8.60 -9.96 17.68
CA GLU A 332 -9.47 -9.55 16.57
C GLU A 332 -8.86 -8.40 15.78
N SER A 333 -8.42 -7.36 16.48
CA SER A 333 -7.77 -6.18 15.91
C SER A 333 -6.50 -6.57 15.16
N TRP A 334 -5.74 -7.51 15.74
CA TRP A 334 -4.57 -8.13 15.18
C TRP A 334 -4.88 -8.86 13.86
N LYS A 335 -5.84 -9.79 13.88
CA LYS A 335 -6.30 -10.53 12.69
C LYS A 335 -6.78 -9.58 11.58
N ALA A 336 -7.56 -8.55 11.92
CA ALA A 336 -8.03 -7.55 10.97
C ALA A 336 -6.85 -6.78 10.33
N THR A 337 -5.87 -6.37 11.14
CA THR A 337 -4.67 -5.65 10.69
C THR A 337 -3.81 -6.50 9.76
N VAL A 338 -3.53 -7.75 10.15
CA VAL A 338 -2.79 -8.72 9.31
C VAL A 338 -3.52 -8.95 7.98
N ARG A 339 -4.85 -9.15 8.00
CA ARG A 339 -5.68 -9.35 6.79
C ARG A 339 -5.63 -8.11 5.89
N GLY A 340 -5.77 -6.90 6.45
CA GLY A 340 -5.71 -5.63 5.73
C GLY A 340 -4.36 -5.40 5.05
N ILE A 341 -3.25 -5.57 5.79
CA ILE A 341 -1.89 -5.38 5.28
C ILE A 341 -1.53 -6.46 4.24
N ARG A 342 -1.94 -7.72 4.44
CA ARG A 342 -1.75 -8.77 3.42
C ARG A 342 -2.47 -8.42 2.12
N ASN A 343 -3.74 -8.02 2.20
CA ASN A 343 -4.52 -7.60 1.03
C ASN A 343 -3.85 -6.42 0.31
N LEU A 344 -3.45 -5.38 1.06
CA LEU A 344 -2.77 -4.20 0.50
C LEU A 344 -1.43 -4.54 -0.17
N ASN A 345 -0.63 -5.47 0.39
CA ASN A 345 0.59 -5.95 -0.26
C ASN A 345 0.33 -6.65 -1.60
N ILE A 346 -0.72 -7.46 -1.68
CA ILE A 346 -1.05 -8.23 -2.89
C ILE A 346 -1.64 -7.30 -3.96
N GLU A 347 -2.54 -6.41 -3.58
CA GLU A 347 -3.13 -5.39 -4.47
C GLU A 347 -2.05 -4.43 -5.00
N TRP A 348 -1.14 -3.96 -4.14
CA TRP A 348 0.01 -3.15 -4.56
C TRP A 348 0.93 -3.91 -5.53
N ALA A 349 1.25 -5.17 -5.21
CA ALA A 349 2.12 -6.01 -6.05
C ALA A 349 1.50 -6.30 -7.42
N GLN A 350 0.18 -6.51 -7.47
CA GLN A 350 -0.58 -6.67 -8.70
C GLN A 350 -0.52 -5.40 -9.58
N MET A 351 -0.78 -4.22 -9.00
CA MET A 351 -0.85 -2.97 -9.76
C MET A 351 0.51 -2.44 -10.23
N THR A 352 1.61 -2.93 -9.65
CA THR A 352 3.00 -2.52 -9.95
C THR A 352 3.88 -3.64 -10.54
N PHE A 353 3.28 -4.81 -10.83
CA PHE A 353 3.93 -5.98 -11.45
C PHE A 353 5.20 -6.45 -10.71
N GLN A 354 5.03 -6.81 -9.45
CA GLN A 354 6.09 -7.35 -8.61
C GLN A 354 5.60 -8.56 -7.80
N ALA A 355 6.53 -9.32 -7.23
CA ALA A 355 6.19 -10.41 -6.32
C ALA A 355 5.80 -9.84 -4.94
N PRO A 356 4.62 -10.18 -4.37
CA PRO A 356 4.24 -9.74 -3.02
C PRO A 356 5.08 -10.45 -1.95
N PRO A 357 5.35 -9.81 -0.80
CA PRO A 357 5.95 -10.50 0.34
C PRO A 357 5.02 -11.58 0.89
N ILE A 358 5.59 -12.70 1.32
CA ILE A 358 4.84 -13.77 1.99
C ILE A 358 4.53 -13.30 3.41
N VAL A 359 3.27 -12.95 3.66
CA VAL A 359 2.74 -12.67 5.01
C VAL A 359 2.13 -13.96 5.55
N GLU A 360 2.90 -14.69 6.37
CA GLU A 360 2.39 -15.87 7.07
C GLU A 360 1.24 -15.49 8.01
N SER A 361 0.09 -16.15 7.83
CA SER A 361 -1.01 -16.09 8.78
C SER A 361 -1.69 -17.44 8.79
N ALA A 362 -1.80 -18.05 9.98
CA ALA A 362 -2.66 -19.20 10.16
C ALA A 362 -4.10 -18.81 9.79
N THR A 363 -4.70 -19.58 8.89
CA THR A 363 -6.08 -19.42 8.43
C THR A 363 -7.06 -19.68 9.57
N TYR A 364 -7.34 -18.64 10.36
CA TYR A 364 -8.45 -18.63 11.31
C TYR A 364 -9.71 -18.13 10.61
N ASP A 365 -10.32 -19.04 9.85
CA ASP A 365 -11.62 -18.87 9.23
C ASP A 365 -12.69 -19.23 10.28
N THR A 366 -13.15 -18.22 11.03
CA THR A 366 -14.26 -18.31 12.01
C THR A 366 -14.55 -16.92 12.60
N THR A 367 -15.54 -16.20 12.03
CA THR A 367 -16.04 -14.94 12.60
C THR A 367 -17.48 -14.59 12.19
N GLU A 368 -18.33 -15.59 11.90
CA GLU A 368 -19.67 -15.39 11.31
C GLU A 368 -20.59 -14.43 12.08
N GLU A 369 -20.56 -14.44 13.42
CA GLU A 369 -21.39 -13.53 14.25
C GLU A 369 -20.99 -12.05 14.11
N MET A 370 -19.68 -11.75 14.07
CA MET A 370 -19.20 -10.37 13.89
C MET A 370 -19.39 -9.91 12.44
N ASP A 371 -19.20 -10.80 11.47
CA ASP A 371 -19.40 -10.52 10.05
C ASP A 371 -20.83 -10.00 9.80
N ALA A 372 -21.85 -10.65 10.37
CA ALA A 372 -23.25 -10.22 10.25
C ALA A 372 -23.51 -8.81 10.84
N ILE A 373 -22.90 -8.48 11.99
CA ILE A 373 -23.02 -7.14 12.62
C ILE A 373 -22.38 -6.07 11.75
N LEU A 374 -21.19 -6.34 11.19
CA LEU A 374 -20.49 -5.42 10.30
C LEU A 374 -21.25 -5.23 8.99
N ASP A 375 -21.67 -6.31 8.35
CA ASP A 375 -22.42 -6.27 7.08
C ASP A 375 -23.75 -5.54 7.22
N ASN A 376 -24.48 -5.73 8.32
CA ASN A 376 -25.75 -5.07 8.61
C ASN A 376 -25.59 -3.64 9.15
N GLY A 377 -24.37 -3.19 9.45
CA GLY A 377 -24.10 -1.81 9.81
C GLY A 377 -24.41 -0.85 8.66
N ASN A 378 -24.85 0.37 8.99
CA ASN A 378 -25.06 1.41 8.00
C ASN A 378 -23.72 1.92 7.45
N TRP A 379 -23.66 2.11 6.14
CA TRP A 379 -22.65 2.88 5.41
C TRP A 379 -23.32 4.09 4.76
N TYR A 380 -22.59 5.19 4.67
CA TYR A 380 -23.07 6.47 4.15
C TYR A 380 -22.05 6.99 3.13
N PRO A 381 -22.46 7.41 1.91
CA PRO A 381 -21.60 8.11 0.96
C PRO A 381 -21.37 9.56 1.40
N TYR A 382 -20.72 9.73 2.56
CA TYR A 382 -20.51 11.03 3.20
C TYR A 382 -19.54 11.91 2.39
N LYS A 383 -19.93 13.15 2.08
CA LYS A 383 -19.09 14.11 1.33
C LYS A 383 -18.71 15.34 2.14
N ASN A 384 -19.69 15.91 2.84
CA ASN A 384 -19.56 17.12 3.66
C ASN A 384 -20.64 17.10 4.75
N ALA A 385 -20.54 17.98 5.74
CA ALA A 385 -21.50 18.06 6.85
C ALA A 385 -22.87 18.66 6.48
N LYS A 386 -23.02 19.25 5.28
CA LYS A 386 -24.27 19.85 4.79
C LYS A 386 -25.20 18.78 4.16
N GLU A 387 -24.63 17.73 3.56
CA GLU A 387 -25.37 16.59 3.00
C GLU A 387 -25.81 15.57 4.06
N GLN A 388 -27.07 15.10 4.00
CA GLN A 388 -27.56 13.95 4.78
C GLN A 388 -27.89 12.79 3.82
N PRO A 389 -26.91 11.96 3.41
CA PRO A 389 -27.14 10.84 2.51
C PRO A 389 -27.89 9.70 3.20
N GLU A 390 -28.65 8.93 2.43
CA GLU A 390 -29.38 7.77 2.94
C GLU A 390 -28.43 6.62 3.37
N PRO A 391 -28.73 5.93 4.50
CA PRO A 391 -27.96 4.77 4.92
C PRO A 391 -28.13 3.59 3.96
N ARG A 392 -27.03 2.88 3.71
CA ARG A 392 -27.00 1.62 2.95
C ARG A 392 -26.40 0.50 3.79
N ARG A 393 -26.79 -0.74 3.56
CA ARG A 393 -26.18 -1.91 4.20
C ARG A 393 -24.70 -1.98 3.82
N SER A 394 -23.77 -2.09 4.77
CA SER A 394 -22.34 -1.90 4.46
C SER A 394 -21.66 -3.06 3.74
N LEU A 395 -22.12 -4.31 3.95
CA LEU A 395 -21.49 -5.52 3.41
C LEU A 395 -19.96 -5.60 3.61
N LEU A 396 -19.44 -4.92 4.65
CA LEU A 396 -18.01 -4.70 4.86
C LEU A 396 -17.23 -5.99 5.10
N ALA A 397 -17.76 -6.90 5.91
CA ALA A 397 -17.08 -8.13 6.27
C ALA A 397 -17.15 -9.13 5.12
N THR A 398 -18.32 -9.30 4.50
CA THR A 398 -18.48 -10.13 3.31
C THR A 398 -17.59 -9.67 2.16
N THR A 399 -17.58 -8.37 1.82
CA THR A 399 -16.71 -7.87 0.74
C THR A 399 -15.22 -8.07 1.06
N ASN A 400 -14.79 -7.83 2.30
CA ASN A 400 -13.39 -8.08 2.69
C ASN A 400 -13.01 -9.55 2.71
N ARG A 401 -13.94 -10.46 3.07
CA ARG A 401 -13.72 -11.90 3.03
C ARG A 401 -13.55 -12.39 1.58
N GLU A 402 -14.46 -12.02 0.68
CA GLU A 402 -14.36 -12.40 -0.72
C GLU A 402 -13.13 -11.78 -1.41
N LYS A 403 -12.77 -10.53 -1.09
CA LYS A 403 -11.49 -9.92 -1.50
C LYS A 403 -10.27 -10.67 -0.98
N SER A 404 -10.32 -11.15 0.26
CA SER A 404 -9.24 -11.94 0.84
C SER A 404 -9.08 -13.29 0.12
N LYS A 405 -10.18 -13.95 -0.27
CA LYS A 405 -10.14 -15.16 -1.12
C LYS A 405 -9.53 -14.86 -2.50
N LEU A 406 -9.96 -13.78 -3.16
CA LEU A 406 -9.40 -13.35 -4.45
C LEU A 406 -7.90 -13.11 -4.33
N ASN A 407 -7.47 -12.36 -3.31
CA ASN A 407 -6.05 -12.06 -3.07
C ASN A 407 -5.19 -13.32 -2.84
N VAL A 408 -5.72 -14.45 -2.38
CA VAL A 408 -4.95 -15.72 -2.39
C VAL A 408 -4.60 -16.14 -3.82
N ILE A 409 -5.56 -16.05 -4.76
CA ILE A 409 -5.34 -16.37 -6.18
C ILE A 409 -4.35 -15.37 -6.80
N LEU A 410 -4.51 -14.07 -6.50
CA LEU A 410 -3.62 -13.02 -7.00
C LEU A 410 -2.19 -13.16 -6.46
N GLN A 411 -2.01 -13.57 -5.20
CA GLN A 411 -0.71 -13.88 -4.63
C GLN A 411 -0.04 -15.02 -5.39
N ASP A 412 -0.77 -16.09 -5.72
CA ASP A 412 -0.23 -17.23 -6.48
C ASP A 412 0.14 -16.82 -7.92
N ILE A 413 -0.70 -16.03 -8.60
CA ILE A 413 -0.43 -15.47 -9.93
C ILE A 413 0.81 -14.57 -9.92
N ALA A 414 0.88 -13.61 -9.01
CA ALA A 414 2.00 -12.67 -8.93
C ALA A 414 3.32 -13.37 -8.54
N THR A 415 3.24 -14.38 -7.66
CA THR A 415 4.40 -15.22 -7.31
C THR A 415 4.86 -16.04 -8.52
N MET A 416 3.93 -16.65 -9.27
CA MET A 416 4.23 -17.41 -10.49
C MET A 416 4.89 -16.55 -11.57
N ILE A 417 4.35 -15.36 -11.85
CA ILE A 417 4.81 -14.52 -12.96
C ILE A 417 6.04 -13.68 -12.58
N TYR A 418 6.09 -13.07 -11.40
CA TYR A 418 7.10 -12.05 -11.07
C TYR A 418 8.23 -12.51 -10.13
N SER A 419 8.19 -13.73 -9.57
CA SER A 419 9.32 -14.21 -8.74
C SER A 419 10.55 -14.53 -9.58
N GLN A 420 11.73 -14.13 -9.12
CA GLN A 420 13.01 -14.33 -9.82
C GLN A 420 13.45 -15.80 -9.95
N HIS A 421 13.03 -16.66 -9.01
CA HIS A 421 13.47 -18.05 -8.90
C HIS A 421 12.34 -19.06 -9.18
N ALA A 422 11.34 -18.68 -9.99
CA ALA A 422 10.22 -19.54 -10.34
C ALA A 422 10.62 -20.63 -11.35
N SER A 423 10.07 -21.84 -11.18
CA SER A 423 10.12 -22.89 -12.20
C SER A 423 9.42 -22.46 -13.49
N PRO A 424 9.72 -23.10 -14.64
CA PRO A 424 8.97 -22.88 -15.88
C PRO A 424 7.46 -23.06 -15.67
N ILE A 425 6.69 -22.10 -16.15
CA ILE A 425 5.23 -22.04 -16.08
C ILE A 425 4.68 -22.89 -17.22
N SER A 426 3.95 -23.95 -16.88
CA SER A 426 3.19 -24.76 -17.85
C SER A 426 1.81 -24.15 -18.14
N ALA A 427 1.25 -24.46 -19.31
CA ALA A 427 -0.13 -24.08 -19.64
C ALA A 427 -1.12 -24.56 -18.56
N ARG A 428 -0.92 -25.78 -18.03
CA ARG A 428 -1.72 -26.32 -16.92
C ARG A 428 -1.74 -25.44 -15.68
N GLN A 429 -0.57 -25.00 -15.21
CA GLN A 429 -0.47 -24.15 -14.02
C GLN A 429 -1.15 -22.80 -14.26
N PHE A 430 -0.95 -22.22 -15.44
CA PHE A 430 -1.53 -20.94 -15.82
C PHE A 430 -3.05 -21.02 -15.95
N LEU A 431 -3.57 -22.01 -16.68
CA LEU A 431 -5.00 -22.29 -16.84
C LEU A 431 -5.68 -22.60 -15.52
N HIS A 432 -5.00 -23.29 -14.60
CA HIS A 432 -5.50 -23.51 -13.25
C HIS A 432 -5.76 -22.20 -12.49
N GLN A 433 -4.89 -21.19 -12.63
CA GLN A 433 -5.13 -19.86 -12.03
C GLN A 433 -6.32 -19.15 -12.68
N TYR A 434 -6.45 -19.21 -14.01
CA TYR A 434 -7.60 -18.66 -14.71
C TYR A 434 -8.92 -19.34 -14.27
N GLY A 435 -8.91 -20.67 -14.12
CA GLY A 435 -10.03 -21.43 -13.58
C GLY A 435 -10.42 -21.00 -12.17
N ARG A 436 -9.44 -20.74 -11.29
CA ARG A 436 -9.70 -20.20 -9.94
C ARG A 436 -10.34 -18.80 -9.98
N LEU A 437 -9.87 -17.91 -10.86
CA LEU A 437 -10.49 -16.59 -11.04
C LEU A 437 -11.93 -16.68 -11.56
N ARG A 438 -12.23 -17.67 -12.41
CA ARG A 438 -13.60 -17.94 -12.89
C ARG A 438 -14.50 -18.48 -11.78
N VAL A 439 -14.10 -19.58 -11.12
CA VAL A 439 -14.86 -20.20 -10.03
C VAL A 439 -15.13 -19.18 -8.91
N TRP A 440 -14.14 -18.37 -8.53
CA TRP A 440 -14.34 -17.31 -7.54
C TRP A 440 -15.43 -16.29 -7.93
N ARG A 441 -15.56 -15.95 -9.23
CA ARG A 441 -16.61 -15.03 -9.73
C ARG A 441 -17.99 -15.71 -9.79
N GLU A 442 -18.01 -17.00 -10.11
CA GLU A 442 -19.22 -17.85 -10.16
C GLU A 442 -19.76 -18.16 -8.74
N GLU A 443 -18.90 -18.20 -7.71
CA GLU A 443 -19.25 -18.46 -6.30
C GLU A 443 -19.52 -17.20 -5.46
N LEU A 444 -19.54 -16.00 -6.06
CA LEU A 444 -19.81 -14.76 -5.32
C LEU A 444 -21.24 -14.74 -4.75
N PRO A 445 -21.43 -14.30 -3.48
CA PRO A 445 -22.77 -14.16 -2.90
C PRO A 445 -23.67 -13.20 -3.68
N ASP A 446 -24.96 -13.53 -3.81
CA ASP A 446 -25.97 -12.74 -4.55
C ASP A 446 -25.94 -11.23 -4.26
N GLY A 447 -25.74 -10.86 -2.99
CA GLY A 447 -25.67 -9.46 -2.54
C GLY A 447 -24.45 -8.67 -3.05
N LEU A 448 -23.51 -9.32 -3.72
CA LEU A 448 -22.36 -8.70 -4.41
C LEU A 448 -22.47 -8.73 -5.94
N VAL A 449 -23.48 -9.39 -6.51
CA VAL A 449 -23.59 -9.66 -7.96
C VAL A 449 -24.90 -9.14 -8.56
N ASN A 450 -26.03 -9.31 -7.87
CA ASN A 450 -27.37 -9.11 -8.43
C ASN A 450 -27.85 -7.64 -8.36
N PHE A 451 -27.01 -6.72 -8.82
CA PHE A 451 -27.28 -5.27 -8.86
C PHE A 451 -27.59 -4.73 -10.26
N GLU A 452 -27.54 -5.55 -11.31
CA GLU A 452 -27.74 -5.10 -12.69
C GLU A 452 -29.22 -4.90 -13.04
N ASP A 453 -30.08 -5.78 -12.51
CA ASP A 453 -31.53 -5.81 -12.73
C ASP A 453 -32.32 -5.04 -11.65
N SER A 454 -31.65 -4.52 -10.62
CA SER A 454 -32.29 -3.80 -9.52
C SER A 454 -31.96 -2.30 -9.56
N THR A 455 -32.87 -1.49 -9.02
CA THR A 455 -32.65 -0.05 -8.79
C THR A 455 -31.68 0.22 -7.62
N GLN A 456 -30.97 -0.80 -7.13
CA GLN A 456 -30.13 -0.69 -5.95
C GLN A 456 -28.81 0.02 -6.23
N HIS A 457 -28.38 0.80 -5.25
CA HIS A 457 -27.08 1.44 -5.29
C HIS A 457 -25.96 0.45 -4.98
N VAL A 458 -24.95 0.36 -5.84
CA VAL A 458 -23.82 -0.55 -5.69
C VAL A 458 -22.77 0.11 -4.82
N LEU A 459 -22.26 -0.59 -3.82
CA LEU A 459 -21.27 -0.03 -2.89
C LEU A 459 -19.90 0.15 -3.58
N PRO A 460 -19.15 1.23 -3.30
CA PRO A 460 -17.89 1.51 -3.99
C PRO A 460 -16.81 0.45 -3.75
N HIS A 461 -16.77 -0.16 -2.55
CA HIS A 461 -15.85 -1.27 -2.25
C HIS A 461 -16.24 -2.60 -2.91
N VAL A 462 -17.51 -2.78 -3.29
CA VAL A 462 -17.96 -3.93 -4.11
C VAL A 462 -17.55 -3.70 -5.57
N LEU A 463 -17.75 -2.49 -6.10
CA LEU A 463 -17.25 -2.12 -7.43
C LEU A 463 -15.72 -2.26 -7.53
N TYR A 464 -14.97 -1.82 -6.52
CA TYR A 464 -13.52 -2.02 -6.43
C TYR A 464 -13.14 -3.50 -6.54
N LEU A 465 -13.82 -4.39 -5.81
CA LEU A 465 -13.57 -5.84 -5.83
C LEU A 465 -13.80 -6.45 -7.23
N LEU A 466 -14.85 -6.05 -7.92
CA LEU A 466 -15.20 -6.56 -9.26
C LEU A 466 -14.27 -6.00 -10.36
N VAL A 467 -13.82 -4.75 -10.22
CA VAL A 467 -12.78 -4.16 -11.08
C VAL A 467 -11.42 -4.83 -10.84
N LEU A 468 -11.06 -5.13 -9.59
CA LEU A 468 -9.85 -5.87 -9.23
C LEU A 468 -9.81 -7.27 -9.87
N HIS A 469 -10.93 -8.00 -9.82
CA HIS A 469 -11.11 -9.29 -10.51
C HIS A 469 -10.95 -9.18 -12.02
N SER A 470 -11.64 -8.23 -12.65
CA SER A 470 -11.59 -8.03 -14.10
C SER A 470 -10.18 -7.67 -14.58
N THR A 471 -9.49 -6.81 -13.82
CA THR A 471 -8.08 -6.46 -14.03
C THR A 471 -7.16 -7.67 -13.88
N ALA A 472 -7.41 -8.54 -12.91
CA ALA A 472 -6.61 -9.75 -12.71
C ALA A 472 -6.71 -10.74 -13.88
N VAL A 473 -7.91 -10.94 -14.44
CA VAL A 473 -8.07 -11.80 -15.62
C VAL A 473 -7.34 -11.22 -16.83
N VAL A 474 -7.49 -9.92 -17.07
CA VAL A 474 -6.80 -9.21 -18.15
C VAL A 474 -5.29 -9.29 -18.00
N GLN A 475 -4.73 -8.99 -16.82
CA GLN A 475 -3.29 -9.09 -16.55
C GLN A 475 -2.74 -10.52 -16.62
N LEU A 476 -3.53 -11.53 -16.23
CA LEU A 476 -3.12 -12.92 -16.34
C LEU A 476 -2.97 -13.31 -17.81
N LEU A 477 -3.98 -13.01 -18.65
CA LEU A 477 -4.01 -13.42 -20.06
C LEU A 477 -3.16 -12.54 -20.99
N ARG A 478 -2.95 -11.26 -20.65
CA ARG A 478 -2.24 -10.25 -21.47
C ARG A 478 -0.90 -10.70 -22.06
N PRO A 479 0.01 -11.41 -21.35
CA PRO A 479 1.25 -11.91 -21.95
C PRO A 479 1.03 -12.75 -23.22
N LEU A 480 -0.10 -13.44 -23.35
CA LEU A 480 -0.40 -14.33 -24.48
C LEU A 480 -0.83 -13.59 -25.76
N LEU A 481 -1.12 -12.28 -25.70
CA LEU A 481 -1.44 -11.49 -26.90
C LEU A 481 -0.22 -11.24 -27.81
N ASP A 482 0.98 -11.19 -27.22
CA ASP A 482 2.25 -10.95 -27.93
C ASP A 482 3.23 -12.13 -27.77
N PHE A 483 2.75 -13.33 -27.38
CA PHE A 483 3.62 -14.49 -27.18
C PHE A 483 3.87 -15.21 -28.51
N GLU A 484 5.14 -15.30 -28.93
CA GLU A 484 5.52 -15.90 -30.20
C GLU A 484 5.09 -17.38 -30.28
N GLY A 485 4.47 -17.77 -31.40
CA GLY A 485 3.95 -19.13 -31.59
C GLY A 485 2.68 -19.46 -30.79
N PHE A 486 2.02 -18.49 -30.17
CA PHE A 486 0.71 -18.64 -29.54
C PHE A 486 -0.41 -17.96 -30.37
N PRO A 487 -1.55 -18.61 -30.64
CA PRO A 487 -2.66 -17.99 -31.35
C PRO A 487 -3.44 -17.02 -30.42
N SER A 488 -3.14 -15.72 -30.54
CA SER A 488 -3.75 -14.64 -29.71
C SER A 488 -5.28 -14.65 -29.72
N SER A 489 -5.90 -15.05 -30.83
CA SER A 489 -7.35 -15.17 -31.00
C SER A 489 -8.04 -16.09 -29.99
N LEU A 490 -7.31 -16.99 -29.33
CA LEU A 490 -7.85 -17.79 -28.22
C LEU A 490 -8.15 -16.96 -26.97
N VAL A 491 -7.42 -15.87 -26.72
CA VAL A 491 -7.53 -15.06 -25.50
C VAL A 491 -8.09 -13.66 -25.74
N GLU A 492 -8.10 -13.17 -26.98
CA GLU A 492 -8.61 -11.85 -27.36
C GLU A 492 -10.04 -11.59 -26.86
N GLY A 493 -10.97 -12.55 -27.03
CA GLY A 493 -12.36 -12.44 -26.56
C GLY A 493 -12.47 -12.24 -25.04
N PRO A 494 -11.99 -13.18 -24.21
CA PRO A 494 -12.01 -13.03 -22.74
C PRO A 494 -11.28 -11.78 -22.23
N ILE A 495 -10.16 -11.38 -22.84
CA ILE A 495 -9.45 -10.13 -22.46
C ILE A 495 -10.34 -8.92 -22.76
N TRP A 496 -10.92 -8.84 -23.96
CA TRP A 496 -11.83 -7.76 -24.35
C TRP A 496 -13.06 -7.68 -23.43
N GLU A 497 -13.72 -8.80 -23.16
CA GLU A 497 -14.89 -8.89 -22.29
C GLU A 497 -14.59 -8.38 -20.87
N HIS A 498 -13.48 -8.82 -20.26
CA HIS A 498 -13.11 -8.35 -18.92
C HIS A 498 -12.61 -6.90 -18.89
N ALA A 499 -11.95 -6.41 -19.95
CA ALA A 499 -11.56 -5.00 -20.03
C ALA A 499 -12.78 -4.07 -20.16
N GLN A 500 -13.74 -4.44 -21.02
CA GLN A 500 -15.02 -3.74 -21.14
C GLN A 500 -15.81 -3.78 -19.84
N GLU A 501 -15.90 -4.95 -19.18
CA GLU A 501 -16.61 -5.11 -17.91
C GLU A 501 -16.04 -4.19 -16.82
N GLY A 502 -14.71 -4.16 -16.65
CA GLY A 502 -14.09 -3.30 -15.65
C GLY A 502 -14.33 -1.80 -15.91
N LEU A 503 -14.24 -1.33 -17.16
CA LEU A 503 -14.56 0.07 -17.49
C LEU A 503 -16.07 0.37 -17.39
N ARG A 504 -16.94 -0.60 -17.71
CA ARG A 504 -18.41 -0.49 -17.56
C ARG A 504 -18.82 -0.38 -16.10
N LEU A 505 -18.18 -1.13 -15.19
CA LEU A 505 -18.41 -1.02 -13.75
C LEU A 505 -18.09 0.40 -13.22
N LEU A 506 -16.99 0.99 -13.70
CA LEU A 506 -16.61 2.37 -13.38
C LEU A 506 -17.61 3.38 -13.96
N ASP A 507 -17.92 3.30 -15.25
CA ASP A 507 -18.74 4.30 -15.95
C ASP A 507 -20.23 4.24 -15.58
N ARG A 508 -20.83 3.03 -15.60
CA ARG A 508 -22.28 2.86 -15.40
C ARG A 508 -22.69 2.87 -13.94
N PHE A 509 -21.85 2.37 -13.03
CA PHE A 509 -22.22 2.23 -11.62
C PHE A 509 -21.43 3.14 -10.68
N TYR A 510 -20.12 3.33 -10.89
CA TYR A 510 -19.35 4.22 -10.01
C TYR A 510 -19.65 5.70 -10.31
N ARG A 511 -19.39 6.19 -11.53
CA ARG A 511 -19.60 7.58 -11.97
C ARG A 511 -21.06 8.05 -11.86
N TYR A 512 -22.03 7.15 -12.04
CA TYR A 512 -23.44 7.52 -11.94
C TYR A 512 -23.90 7.75 -10.50
N GLN A 513 -23.29 7.05 -9.53
CA GLN A 513 -23.73 7.07 -8.12
C GLN A 513 -22.80 7.88 -7.21
N TYR A 514 -21.56 8.08 -7.63
CA TYR A 514 -20.46 8.72 -6.93
C TYR A 514 -19.63 9.55 -7.92
N THR A 515 -18.59 10.24 -7.44
CA THR A 515 -17.58 10.88 -8.29
C THR A 515 -16.25 10.18 -8.09
N PHE A 516 -15.42 10.13 -9.13
CA PHE A 516 -14.07 9.57 -9.06
C PHE A 516 -13.12 10.35 -8.14
N ARG A 517 -13.55 11.51 -7.62
CA ARG A 517 -12.93 12.21 -6.50
C ARG A 517 -12.64 11.32 -5.28
N TYR A 518 -13.40 10.24 -5.06
CA TYR A 518 -13.26 9.30 -3.96
C TYR A 518 -12.63 7.95 -4.36
N GLN A 519 -12.14 7.83 -5.60
CA GLN A 519 -11.54 6.59 -6.10
C GLN A 519 -10.14 6.34 -5.48
N PRO A 520 -9.85 5.13 -4.96
CA PRO A 520 -8.51 4.75 -4.51
C PRO A 520 -7.48 4.71 -5.66
N VAL A 521 -6.22 5.05 -5.36
CA VAL A 521 -5.10 5.06 -6.33
C VAL A 521 -4.93 3.73 -7.06
N LEU A 522 -5.11 2.59 -6.37
CA LEU A 522 -4.99 1.26 -6.98
C LEU A 522 -6.07 1.01 -8.04
N GLN A 523 -7.25 1.60 -7.89
CA GLN A 523 -8.33 1.54 -8.88
C GLN A 523 -8.02 2.45 -10.09
N MET A 524 -7.21 3.52 -9.92
CA MET A 524 -6.72 4.34 -11.04
C MET A 524 -5.74 3.55 -11.89
N LEU A 525 -4.78 2.86 -11.25
CA LEU A 525 -3.83 1.96 -11.94
C LEU A 525 -4.57 0.83 -12.69
N ALA A 526 -5.60 0.24 -12.07
CA ALA A 526 -6.49 -0.71 -12.75
C ALA A 526 -7.16 -0.07 -13.99
N SER A 527 -7.77 1.11 -13.85
CA SER A 527 -8.45 1.78 -14.98
C SER A 527 -7.51 2.10 -16.15
N LEU A 528 -6.28 2.54 -15.87
CA LEU A 528 -5.24 2.75 -16.89
C LEU A 528 -4.91 1.46 -17.66
N GLN A 529 -4.71 0.37 -16.92
CA GLN A 529 -4.34 -0.92 -17.51
C GLN A 529 -5.47 -1.48 -18.38
N LEU A 530 -6.73 -1.41 -17.91
CA LEU A 530 -7.89 -1.83 -18.71
C LEU A 530 -8.08 -0.96 -19.96
N THR A 531 -7.92 0.36 -19.83
CA THR A 531 -7.99 1.30 -20.96
C THR A 531 -6.89 1.06 -21.98
N ASP A 532 -5.65 0.84 -21.55
CA ASP A 532 -4.52 0.58 -22.45
C ASP A 532 -4.69 -0.71 -23.25
N ILE A 533 -5.26 -1.75 -22.64
CA ILE A 533 -5.57 -3.02 -23.30
C ILE A 533 -6.54 -2.79 -24.47
N ILE A 534 -7.59 -1.99 -24.25
CA ILE A 534 -8.55 -1.60 -25.29
C ILE A 534 -7.86 -0.75 -26.37
N ALA A 535 -7.14 0.30 -25.97
CA ALA A 535 -6.45 1.21 -26.88
C ALA A 535 -5.38 0.51 -27.75
N ARG A 536 -4.64 -0.46 -27.21
CA ARG A 536 -3.50 -1.11 -27.87
C ARG A 536 -3.88 -2.31 -28.74
N PHE A 537 -4.88 -3.09 -28.32
CA PHE A 537 -5.25 -4.36 -28.98
C PHE A 537 -6.61 -4.33 -29.67
N PHE A 538 -7.51 -3.46 -29.23
CA PHE A 538 -8.90 -3.42 -29.67
C PHE A 538 -9.36 -2.00 -30.07
N PRO A 539 -8.55 -1.24 -30.85
CA PRO A 539 -8.73 0.21 -31.01
C PRO A 539 -10.03 0.61 -31.72
N GLU A 540 -10.50 -0.22 -32.66
CA GLU A 540 -11.77 -0.03 -33.41
C GLU A 540 -13.00 -0.55 -32.63
N GLY A 541 -12.79 -1.14 -31.46
CA GLY A 541 -13.83 -1.77 -30.64
C GLY A 541 -14.52 -2.97 -31.28
N ALA A 542 -15.71 -3.29 -30.79
CA ALA A 542 -16.57 -4.35 -31.33
C ALA A 542 -17.69 -3.75 -32.20
N GLN A 543 -17.89 -4.28 -33.41
CA GLN A 543 -18.94 -3.79 -34.31
C GLN A 543 -20.37 -4.06 -33.77
N GLY A 544 -20.95 -3.05 -33.12
CA GLY A 544 -22.38 -2.98 -32.79
C GLY A 544 -22.76 -3.34 -31.35
N GLY A 545 -22.21 -2.62 -30.37
CA GLY A 545 -22.60 -2.70 -28.95
C GLY A 545 -22.29 -1.40 -28.19
N SER A 546 -22.65 -1.33 -26.90
CA SER A 546 -22.35 -0.19 -26.01
C SER A 546 -20.95 -0.29 -25.36
N SER A 547 -20.01 -0.93 -26.05
CA SER A 547 -18.63 -1.16 -25.61
C SER A 547 -17.73 -0.02 -26.08
N LYS A 548 -16.83 0.46 -25.22
CA LYS A 548 -15.93 1.57 -25.56
C LYS A 548 -14.88 1.16 -26.59
N ASP A 549 -14.69 1.94 -27.63
CA ASP A 549 -13.53 1.82 -28.52
C ASP A 549 -12.24 2.40 -27.87
N GLY A 550 -11.12 2.40 -28.60
CA GLY A 550 -9.84 2.95 -28.13
C GLY A 550 -9.95 4.42 -27.71
N PRO A 551 -10.34 5.34 -28.61
CA PRO A 551 -10.60 6.75 -28.29
C PRO A 551 -11.55 6.97 -27.11
N GLU A 552 -12.68 6.25 -27.05
CA GLU A 552 -13.67 6.37 -25.97
C GLU A 552 -13.11 5.89 -24.62
N ALA A 553 -12.29 4.83 -24.61
CA ALA A 553 -11.63 4.35 -23.40
C ALA A 553 -10.57 5.33 -22.89
N ILE A 554 -9.79 5.97 -23.80
CA ILE A 554 -8.84 7.03 -23.45
C ILE A 554 -9.56 8.26 -22.89
N GLN A 555 -10.61 8.74 -23.56
CA GLN A 555 -11.44 9.85 -23.09
C GLN A 555 -11.96 9.60 -21.68
N PHE A 556 -12.60 8.44 -21.47
CA PHE A 556 -13.17 8.05 -20.18
C PHE A 556 -12.13 8.03 -19.05
N CYS A 557 -10.96 7.43 -19.29
CA CYS A 557 -9.92 7.35 -18.26
C CYS A 557 -9.27 8.72 -17.97
N MET A 558 -9.10 9.58 -18.98
CA MET A 558 -8.61 10.95 -18.79
C MET A 558 -9.54 11.81 -17.91
N GLU A 559 -10.85 11.69 -18.11
CA GLU A 559 -11.86 12.36 -17.28
C GLU A 559 -11.89 11.83 -15.84
N LEU A 560 -11.86 10.51 -15.67
CA LEU A 560 -11.80 9.84 -14.36
C LEU A 560 -10.58 10.30 -13.55
N LEU A 561 -9.41 10.37 -14.19
CA LEU A 561 -8.19 10.84 -13.54
C LEU A 561 -8.25 12.35 -13.25
N LYS A 562 -8.89 13.16 -14.11
CA LYS A 562 -9.12 14.59 -13.85
C LYS A 562 -9.94 14.81 -12.57
N GLU A 563 -11.06 14.09 -12.42
CA GLU A 563 -11.89 14.14 -11.20
C GLU A 563 -11.10 13.74 -9.94
N SER A 564 -10.29 12.67 -10.06
CA SER A 564 -9.45 12.15 -8.97
C SER A 564 -8.35 13.14 -8.55
N ARG A 565 -7.76 13.85 -9.52
CA ARG A 565 -6.62 14.75 -9.34
C ARG A 565 -6.88 15.91 -8.38
N ALA A 566 -8.13 16.31 -8.21
CA ALA A 566 -8.51 17.38 -7.30
C ALA A 566 -8.13 17.13 -5.83
N GLY A 567 -7.86 15.87 -5.44
CA GLY A 567 -7.29 15.56 -4.13
C GLY A 567 -6.13 14.59 -4.11
N PHE A 568 -5.97 13.75 -5.13
CA PHE A 568 -4.84 12.81 -5.24
C PHE A 568 -3.90 13.27 -6.37
N PRO A 569 -2.85 14.08 -6.08
CA PRO A 569 -1.92 14.61 -7.08
C PRO A 569 -1.31 13.58 -8.03
N VAL A 570 -1.17 12.32 -7.59
CA VAL A 570 -0.67 11.19 -8.39
C VAL A 570 -1.44 10.99 -9.71
N ALA A 571 -2.70 11.39 -9.78
CA ALA A 571 -3.48 11.28 -11.01
C ALA A 571 -2.88 12.12 -12.17
N GLY A 572 -2.17 13.23 -11.89
CA GLY A 572 -1.53 14.06 -12.93
C GLY A 572 -0.43 13.33 -13.72
N PRO A 573 0.61 12.77 -13.05
CA PRO A 573 1.58 11.89 -13.69
C PRO A 573 0.94 10.72 -14.43
N LEU A 574 -0.09 10.10 -13.84
CA LEU A 574 -0.84 9.00 -14.46
C LEU A 574 -1.56 9.40 -15.76
N GLN A 575 -2.16 10.58 -15.83
CA GLN A 575 -2.73 11.14 -17.07
C GLN A 575 -1.65 11.32 -18.15
N GLU A 576 -0.47 11.84 -17.79
CA GLU A 576 0.62 12.02 -18.75
C GLU A 576 1.16 10.68 -19.28
N MET A 577 1.26 9.65 -18.42
CA MET A 577 1.62 8.30 -18.84
C MET A 577 0.59 7.73 -19.83
N LEU A 578 -0.71 7.91 -19.56
CA LEU A 578 -1.77 7.51 -20.49
C LEU A 578 -1.71 8.26 -21.82
N ARG A 579 -1.44 9.57 -21.79
CA ARG A 579 -1.31 10.41 -22.98
C ARG A 579 -0.16 9.92 -23.88
N ARG A 580 0.98 9.56 -23.29
CA ARG A 580 2.11 8.98 -24.01
C ARG A 580 1.75 7.63 -24.62
N SER A 581 1.13 6.73 -23.84
CA SER A 581 0.72 5.41 -24.34
C SER A 581 -0.31 5.50 -25.49
N ALA A 582 -1.27 6.43 -25.40
CA ALA A 582 -2.23 6.69 -26.48
C ALA A 582 -1.55 7.13 -27.78
N ILE A 583 -0.52 8.00 -27.70
CA ILE A 583 0.29 8.41 -28.85
C ILE A 583 1.09 7.24 -29.41
N GLU A 584 1.71 6.42 -28.55
CA GLU A 584 2.44 5.20 -28.95
C GLU A 584 1.53 4.19 -29.66
N CYS A 585 0.26 4.09 -29.25
CA CYS A 585 -0.77 3.27 -29.90
C CYS A 585 -1.46 3.96 -31.10
N ALA A 586 -1.03 5.16 -31.50
CA ALA A 586 -1.62 5.98 -32.56
C ALA A 586 -3.13 6.28 -32.39
N ILE A 587 -3.61 6.34 -31.14
CA ILE A 587 -4.99 6.67 -30.79
C ILE A 587 -5.20 8.19 -30.79
N LEU A 588 -6.32 8.63 -31.36
CA LEU A 588 -6.73 10.02 -31.33
C LEU A 588 -6.98 10.46 -29.88
N LEU A 589 -6.26 11.51 -29.47
CA LEU A 589 -6.44 12.10 -28.14
C LEU A 589 -7.76 12.89 -28.04
N PRO A 590 -8.31 13.05 -26.82
CA PRO A 590 -9.42 13.94 -26.51
C PRO A 590 -9.33 15.31 -27.19
N ARG A 591 -10.44 15.81 -27.76
CA ARG A 591 -10.48 17.16 -28.35
C ARG A 591 -10.30 18.26 -27.30
N ASN A 592 -10.72 17.99 -26.06
CA ASN A 592 -10.58 18.89 -24.92
C ASN A 592 -9.38 18.52 -24.04
N LEU A 593 -8.30 17.97 -24.62
CA LEU A 593 -7.12 17.53 -23.88
C LEU A 593 -6.57 18.59 -22.92
N ASP A 594 -6.51 19.86 -23.33
CA ASP A 594 -6.01 20.97 -22.50
C ASP A 594 -6.90 21.23 -21.26
N GLU A 595 -8.19 20.90 -21.33
CA GLU A 595 -9.10 20.96 -20.17
C GLU A 595 -8.96 19.73 -19.26
N LEU A 596 -8.49 18.60 -19.79
CA LEU A 596 -8.28 17.36 -19.06
C LEU A 596 -6.90 17.33 -18.37
N MET A 597 -5.89 17.88 -19.05
CA MET A 597 -4.48 17.93 -18.65
C MET A 597 -4.12 19.28 -18.02
N LEU A 598 -4.35 19.41 -16.71
CA LEU A 598 -3.80 20.56 -15.98
C LEU A 598 -2.25 20.44 -15.92
N SER A 599 -1.52 21.56 -16.02
CA SER A 599 -0.05 21.56 -15.84
C SER A 599 0.35 21.11 -14.43
N PRO A 600 1.59 20.62 -14.21
CA PRO A 600 2.11 20.38 -12.86
C PRO A 600 2.07 21.66 -12.01
N LYS A 601 2.04 21.52 -10.68
CA LYS A 601 2.14 22.70 -9.79
C LYS A 601 3.55 23.30 -9.91
N PRO A 602 3.70 24.64 -9.91
CA PRO A 602 5.02 25.29 -9.93
C PRO A 602 5.92 24.79 -8.79
N PRO A 603 7.25 24.71 -8.99
CA PRO A 603 8.02 25.25 -10.12
C PRO A 603 8.06 24.35 -11.37
N GLN A 604 7.50 23.14 -11.30
CA GLN A 604 7.61 22.12 -12.33
C GLN A 604 6.73 22.45 -13.54
N LYS A 605 7.27 22.31 -14.76
CA LYS A 605 6.54 22.64 -16.02
C LYS A 605 6.01 21.42 -16.76
N VAL A 606 6.63 20.25 -16.59
CA VAL A 606 6.32 19.00 -17.29
C VAL A 606 6.58 17.83 -16.34
N TYR A 607 5.77 16.76 -16.42
CA TYR A 607 6.03 15.51 -15.71
C TYR A 607 7.18 14.71 -16.35
N GLY A 608 8.17 14.37 -15.54
CA GLY A 608 9.37 13.61 -15.88
C GLY A 608 9.37 12.19 -15.32
N MET A 609 10.54 11.56 -15.34
CA MET A 609 10.70 10.16 -14.93
C MET A 609 10.43 9.97 -13.43
N ASP A 610 10.87 10.91 -12.59
CA ASP A 610 10.72 10.83 -11.14
C ASP A 610 9.25 10.90 -10.71
N ASP A 611 8.41 11.61 -11.46
CA ASP A 611 6.96 11.65 -11.22
C ASP A 611 6.29 10.30 -11.53
N PHE A 612 6.77 9.57 -12.55
CA PHE A 612 6.24 8.24 -12.91
C PHE A 612 6.70 7.17 -11.91
N LEU A 613 7.98 7.22 -11.51
CA LEU A 613 8.49 6.43 -10.40
C LEU A 613 7.77 6.76 -9.09
N GLY A 614 7.41 8.03 -8.89
CA GLY A 614 6.55 8.51 -7.82
C GLY A 614 5.11 7.99 -7.90
N ALA A 615 4.58 7.73 -9.09
CA ALA A 615 3.22 7.23 -9.26
C ALA A 615 3.08 5.71 -9.02
N CYS A 616 4.02 4.89 -9.52
CA CYS A 616 3.89 3.42 -9.47
C CYS A 616 5.21 2.66 -9.30
N THR A 617 6.31 3.30 -8.88
CA THR A 617 7.67 2.72 -8.77
C THR A 617 8.27 2.21 -10.08
N LYS A 618 7.65 2.52 -11.21
CA LYS A 618 8.04 2.09 -12.55
C LYS A 618 7.98 3.29 -13.51
N PRO A 619 8.73 3.27 -14.64
CA PRO A 619 8.64 4.33 -15.66
C PRO A 619 7.31 4.32 -16.43
N THR A 620 6.51 3.25 -16.28
CA THR A 620 5.25 3.04 -17.00
C THR A 620 4.30 2.16 -16.16
N TYR A 621 2.98 2.27 -16.39
CA TYR A 621 1.96 1.42 -15.77
C TYR A 621 1.71 0.12 -16.55
N LEU A 622 2.50 -0.14 -17.61
CA LEU A 622 2.37 -1.29 -18.50
C LEU A 622 3.01 -2.56 -17.92
N GLN A 623 2.39 -3.70 -18.22
CA GLN A 623 2.87 -5.01 -17.75
C GLN A 623 4.18 -5.40 -18.45
N PRO A 624 5.23 -5.82 -17.72
CA PRO A 624 6.49 -6.28 -18.28
C PRO A 624 6.37 -7.72 -18.82
N VAL A 625 5.69 -7.90 -19.96
CA VAL A 625 5.36 -9.23 -20.51
C VAL A 625 6.59 -10.07 -20.90
N VAL A 626 7.73 -9.45 -21.21
CA VAL A 626 8.99 -10.13 -21.59
C VAL A 626 9.50 -11.05 -20.48
N GLU A 627 9.41 -10.60 -19.21
CA GLU A 627 9.79 -11.43 -18.06
C GLU A 627 8.86 -12.65 -17.91
N ALA A 628 7.58 -12.52 -18.24
CA ALA A 628 6.62 -13.62 -18.23
C ALA A 628 6.90 -14.63 -19.36
N HIS A 629 7.14 -14.15 -20.58
CA HIS A 629 7.48 -14.98 -21.75
C HIS A 629 8.69 -15.89 -21.48
N SER A 630 9.75 -15.34 -20.88
CA SER A 630 10.97 -16.09 -20.53
C SER A 630 10.75 -17.26 -19.56
N LYS A 631 9.59 -17.31 -18.88
CA LYS A 631 9.23 -18.36 -17.92
C LYS A 631 8.26 -19.39 -18.49
N PHE A 632 7.64 -19.17 -19.65
CA PHE A 632 6.74 -20.16 -20.23
C PHE A 632 7.51 -21.41 -20.69
N SER A 633 6.95 -22.60 -20.47
CA SER A 633 7.57 -23.85 -20.92
C SER A 633 7.68 -23.89 -22.46
N PRO A 634 8.68 -24.58 -23.04
CA PRO A 634 8.76 -24.75 -24.50
C PRO A 634 7.52 -25.44 -25.11
N SER A 635 6.79 -26.20 -24.31
CA SER A 635 5.54 -26.87 -24.67
C SER A 635 4.28 -26.02 -24.42
N PHE A 636 4.39 -24.79 -23.89
CA PHE A 636 3.24 -24.03 -23.39
C PHE A 636 2.12 -23.90 -24.43
N SER A 637 2.43 -23.49 -25.65
CA SER A 637 1.43 -23.33 -26.71
C SER A 637 0.79 -24.67 -27.12
N SER A 638 1.55 -25.77 -27.21
CA SER A 638 0.99 -27.08 -27.54
C SER A 638 0.13 -27.66 -26.42
N ASP A 639 0.56 -27.49 -25.16
CA ASP A 639 -0.17 -27.95 -23.98
C ASP A 639 -1.48 -27.16 -23.82
N TRP A 640 -1.48 -25.86 -24.16
CA TRP A 640 -2.67 -25.02 -24.15
C TRP A 640 -3.76 -25.49 -25.13
N ILE A 641 -3.40 -25.94 -26.34
CA ILE A 641 -4.40 -26.47 -27.30
C ILE A 641 -5.11 -27.71 -26.73
N ILE A 642 -4.42 -28.49 -25.89
CA ILE A 642 -4.97 -29.69 -25.26
C ILE A 642 -5.82 -29.34 -24.02
N GLU A 643 -5.31 -28.46 -23.15
CA GLU A 643 -5.93 -28.17 -21.84
C GLU A 643 -6.93 -27.00 -21.85
N GLY A 644 -6.70 -25.98 -22.69
CA GLY A 644 -7.51 -24.76 -22.81
C GLY A 644 -9.01 -24.98 -23.05
N PRO A 645 -9.44 -25.98 -23.86
CA PRO A 645 -10.86 -26.25 -24.10
C PRO A 645 -11.70 -26.60 -22.87
N VAL A 646 -11.08 -27.03 -21.77
CA VAL A 646 -11.72 -27.27 -20.47
C VAL A 646 -12.10 -25.96 -19.78
N TYR A 647 -11.31 -24.91 -19.98
CA TYR A 647 -11.49 -23.60 -19.37
C TYR A 647 -12.30 -22.62 -20.23
N GLY A 648 -12.70 -23.04 -21.44
CA GLY A 648 -13.49 -22.26 -22.39
C GLY A 648 -12.71 -21.75 -23.59
N PHE A 649 -11.38 -21.90 -23.63
CA PHE A 649 -10.56 -21.48 -24.75
C PHE A 649 -10.66 -22.49 -25.90
N ARG A 650 -11.40 -22.14 -26.95
CA ARG A 650 -11.60 -22.99 -28.14
C ARG A 650 -11.39 -22.17 -29.41
N GLU A 651 -10.73 -22.76 -30.41
CA GLU A 651 -10.74 -22.19 -31.76
C GLU A 651 -12.17 -22.19 -32.31
N SER A 652 -12.65 -21.04 -32.77
CA SER A 652 -14.00 -20.93 -33.32
C SER A 652 -14.08 -21.61 -34.69
N THR A 653 -14.66 -22.81 -34.72
CA THR A 653 -14.91 -23.58 -35.95
C THR A 653 -16.20 -23.18 -36.67
N THR A 654 -16.99 -22.25 -36.11
CA THR A 654 -18.23 -21.75 -36.70
C THR A 654 -18.16 -20.25 -36.96
N GLY A 655 -18.77 -19.82 -38.08
CA GLY A 655 -18.81 -18.43 -38.53
C GLY A 655 -19.74 -17.52 -37.72
N ALA A 656 -19.76 -17.65 -36.39
CA ALA A 656 -20.35 -16.65 -35.52
C ALA A 656 -19.56 -15.33 -35.66
N ARG A 657 -20.28 -14.19 -35.65
CA ARG A 657 -19.74 -12.81 -35.80
C ARG A 657 -18.27 -12.70 -35.37
N ARG A 658 -17.36 -12.62 -36.33
CA ARG A 658 -15.96 -12.29 -36.02
C ARG A 658 -15.95 -10.92 -35.37
N LEU A 659 -15.54 -10.86 -34.11
CA LEU A 659 -14.80 -9.70 -33.62
C LEU A 659 -13.53 -9.66 -34.48
N ARG A 660 -13.58 -8.93 -35.59
CA ARG A 660 -12.46 -8.85 -36.53
C ARG A 660 -11.47 -7.84 -36.00
N PHE A 661 -10.73 -8.23 -34.97
CA PHE A 661 -9.56 -7.49 -34.54
C PHE A 661 -8.47 -7.64 -35.60
N PRO A 662 -7.74 -6.56 -35.97
CA PRO A 662 -6.65 -6.66 -36.94
C PRO A 662 -5.55 -7.58 -36.41
N SER A 663 -5.00 -8.44 -37.25
CA SER A 663 -3.86 -9.31 -36.89
C SER A 663 -2.64 -8.49 -36.45
N ALA A 664 -1.66 -9.09 -35.77
CA ALA A 664 -0.43 -8.37 -35.40
C ALA A 664 0.29 -7.75 -36.61
N GLU A 665 0.22 -8.39 -37.77
CA GLU A 665 0.75 -7.87 -39.05
C GLU A 665 -0.12 -6.73 -39.62
N GLU A 666 -1.45 -6.86 -39.57
CA GLU A 666 -2.38 -5.79 -39.97
C GLU A 666 -2.22 -4.55 -39.06
N ARG A 667 -2.05 -4.74 -37.73
CA ARG A 667 -1.74 -3.67 -36.75
C ARG A 667 -0.41 -2.99 -37.10
N GLY A 668 0.65 -3.75 -37.31
CA GLY A 668 1.95 -3.20 -37.71
C GLY A 668 1.88 -2.41 -39.03
N ALA A 669 1.13 -2.90 -40.02
CA ALA A 669 0.90 -2.20 -41.28
C ALA A 669 0.06 -0.92 -41.10
N GLN A 670 -0.99 -0.94 -40.26
CA GLN A 670 -1.80 0.22 -39.92
C GLN A 670 -0.97 1.31 -39.23
N SER A 671 -0.16 0.96 -38.22
CA SER A 671 0.73 1.90 -37.54
C SER A 671 1.76 2.51 -38.51
N LEU A 672 2.35 1.71 -39.41
CA LEU A 672 3.26 2.22 -40.45
C LEU A 672 2.56 3.15 -41.46
N MET A 673 1.31 2.86 -41.84
CA MET A 673 0.51 3.77 -42.68
C MET A 673 0.15 5.07 -41.98
N GLN A 674 -0.22 5.03 -40.69
CA GLN A 674 -0.54 6.23 -39.91
C GLN A 674 0.71 7.09 -39.66
N ILE A 675 1.85 6.49 -39.31
CA ILE A 675 3.14 7.19 -39.21
C ILE A 675 3.48 7.85 -40.57
N ARG A 676 3.31 7.14 -41.68
CA ARG A 676 3.52 7.70 -43.02
C ARG A 676 2.57 8.87 -43.33
N ASN A 677 1.30 8.81 -42.90
CA ASN A 677 0.34 9.89 -43.11
C ASN A 677 0.66 11.13 -42.24
N LEU A 678 1.11 10.94 -41.01
CA LEU A 678 1.61 12.02 -40.13
C LEU A 678 2.88 12.66 -40.68
N LEU A 679 3.79 11.88 -41.27
CA LEU A 679 4.99 12.40 -41.93
C LEU A 679 4.70 13.13 -43.26
N ASN A 680 3.57 12.84 -43.90
CA ASN A 680 3.10 13.51 -45.14
C ASN A 680 2.15 14.69 -44.89
N SER A 681 1.89 15.05 -43.62
CA SER A 681 1.03 16.18 -43.23
C SER A 681 1.77 17.31 -42.49
N ASN A 682 3.10 17.25 -42.50
CA ASN A 682 4.00 18.41 -42.37
C ASN A 682 4.52 18.83 -43.75
#